data_AF-A0A0Q8DQD8-F1
#
_entry.id   AF-A0A0Q8DQD8-F1
#
_cell.length_a   1.000
_cell.length_b   1.000
_cell.length_c   1.000
_cell.angle_alpha   90.00
_cell.angle_beta   90.00
_cell.angle_gamma   90.00
#
_symmetry.space_group_name_H-M   'P 1'
#
loop_
_entity.id
_entity.type
_entity.pdbx_description
1 polymer ?
#
loop_
_entity_poly.entity_id
_entity_poly.type
_entity_poly.pdbx_seq_one_letter_code
_entity_poly.pdbx_strand_id
1 'polypeptide(L)'
;MPIPGNMLSAATESMDPTFTGWRVRLNCTLLSGTGGRNGSKSLSVKSVAAGETQAETVTGYPVTAGQTYQVFADASSSTEAERIGLEWLDATYTPVGAVLWSMTTASASSSWHRVGVAGVAPAGAVRVRIVLSATPAGAAVSHYWENVYLGAPIRTTGNLFSFATETPEIDTTAWTAGTNTTVGRLAPMVAWPVDWYWAGAHVLTVTATGSGTASAASVENPAVTEGVEYLGYAYLAPPTTGSTAWIELRFYNAASSLVSTVRSTLAPASTGYHRQRVSAVAPVGAVTCRLAAGMDSATAAQVLRVEQAVVTAAPAMQAGSVLPYADASFEGGVAGWTKTTGIATTARSTPWGAVALDGSYSLTVSSSTATASTIRSTKFPLPSGTGGLGFRLQFGESVTAGGWTVTRGIRWYDAADTDLGLTTTSAAAVPGPGWWLLSTDQTAPASATQAAVELTLTATATSSVVNLDRVALWQALPLITAVPQAATASVTVTLRELDIGDLIRVYRVTADGARTLVRGPSGLLDGTVAVTSDLMVLEDAEAPLLAPVYYRVECVDPVTGGTATRLSGTVTVPHADINLAWLKDPSAPQRNTIVMVKSAPNWQRPVERGVFRIAGRKNPVVLSDVMGGLEGDLVVWTRSDDERKALHTLLGSGRTLLWQAAPGMGVDDMYVSVGQPTEARVGGPAMEPWREWTLPLTEVDMPTTVGVNGSAGRTWQDILTEFATWGDLLGTFATWEDVFLDRRG
;
A
#
# COMPACT_ATOMS: atom_id res chain seq x y z
N MET A 1 9.30 -14.67 2.98
CA MET A 1 8.16 -14.43 2.06
C MET A 1 8.73 -14.00 0.73
N PRO A 2 8.13 -14.37 -0.42
CA PRO A 2 8.63 -13.93 -1.73
C PRO A 2 8.68 -12.40 -1.82
N ILE A 3 9.75 -11.85 -2.39
CA ILE A 3 9.83 -10.41 -2.63
C ILE A 3 8.81 -10.03 -3.71
N PRO A 4 7.92 -9.04 -3.49
CA PRO A 4 6.95 -8.60 -4.50
C PRO A 4 7.61 -8.18 -5.81
N GLY A 5 7.08 -8.66 -6.95
CA GLY A 5 7.59 -8.32 -8.28
C GLY A 5 8.95 -8.95 -8.63
N ASN A 6 9.44 -9.91 -7.85
CA ASN A 6 10.73 -10.56 -8.10
C ASN A 6 10.63 -11.53 -9.29
N MET A 7 11.59 -11.44 -10.22
CA MET A 7 11.73 -12.36 -11.35
C MET A 7 12.41 -13.68 -10.96
N LEU A 8 13.02 -13.72 -9.77
CA LEU A 8 13.67 -14.91 -9.25
C LEU A 8 12.65 -15.87 -8.62
N SER A 9 12.89 -17.17 -8.77
CA SER A 9 12.17 -18.17 -7.97
C SER A 9 12.54 -18.01 -6.49
N ALA A 10 11.64 -18.36 -5.57
CA ALA A 10 11.90 -18.31 -4.13
C ALA A 10 13.24 -18.96 -3.74
N ALA A 11 13.58 -20.15 -4.27
CA ALA A 11 14.85 -20.81 -3.97
C ALA A 11 16.11 -20.06 -4.47
N THR A 12 15.99 -19.24 -5.52
CA THR A 12 17.12 -18.46 -6.07
C THR A 12 17.29 -17.14 -5.30
N GLU A 13 16.18 -16.55 -4.85
CA GLU A 13 16.12 -15.35 -4.01
C GLU A 13 16.65 -15.63 -2.59
N SER A 14 16.07 -16.63 -1.91
CA SER A 14 16.33 -16.90 -0.49
C SER A 14 17.49 -17.87 -0.25
N MET A 15 17.92 -18.60 -1.28
CA MET A 15 18.90 -19.69 -1.17
C MET A 15 18.43 -20.85 -0.26
N ASP A 16 17.12 -20.92 0.00
CA ASP A 16 16.48 -21.92 0.87
C ASP A 16 15.46 -22.74 0.03
N PRO A 17 15.57 -24.09 -0.02
CA PRO A 17 16.51 -24.95 0.72
C PRO A 17 17.89 -25.12 0.09
N THR A 18 18.15 -24.52 -1.08
CA THR A 18 19.39 -24.74 -1.84
C THR A 18 19.77 -23.56 -2.72
N PHE A 19 21.05 -23.46 -3.11
CA PHE A 19 21.60 -22.40 -3.94
C PHE A 19 21.65 -22.75 -5.45
N THR A 20 20.86 -23.73 -5.91
CA THR A 20 20.93 -24.27 -7.29
C THR A 20 20.64 -23.25 -8.39
N GLY A 21 20.09 -22.07 -8.06
CA GLY A 21 19.95 -20.94 -8.98
C GLY A 21 21.27 -20.24 -9.34
N TRP A 22 22.39 -20.61 -8.71
CA TRP A 22 23.69 -19.93 -8.82
C TRP A 22 24.81 -20.84 -9.31
N ARG A 23 25.78 -20.25 -10.03
CA ARG A 23 26.99 -20.92 -10.50
C ARG A 23 28.25 -20.07 -10.32
N VAL A 24 29.39 -20.75 -10.26
CA VAL A 24 30.71 -20.09 -10.26
C VAL A 24 30.93 -19.41 -11.60
N ARG A 25 31.33 -18.13 -11.56
CA ARG A 25 31.81 -17.40 -12.73
C ARG A 25 33.33 -17.22 -12.68
N LEU A 26 33.89 -16.86 -11.52
CA LEU A 26 35.31 -16.58 -11.37
C LEU A 26 35.83 -16.84 -9.95
N ASN A 27 36.98 -17.51 -9.83
CA ASN A 27 37.83 -17.58 -8.63
C ASN A 27 37.12 -17.98 -7.30
N CYS A 28 36.01 -18.70 -7.35
CA CYS A 28 35.29 -19.08 -6.14
C CYS A 28 34.74 -20.50 -6.18
N THR A 29 34.34 -20.97 -5.01
CA THR A 29 33.46 -22.12 -4.81
C THR A 29 32.17 -21.64 -4.17
N LEU A 30 31.04 -22.26 -4.49
CA LEU A 30 29.74 -21.94 -3.91
C LEU A 30 29.35 -23.00 -2.88
N LEU A 31 28.89 -22.55 -1.72
CA LEU A 31 28.47 -23.41 -0.61
C LEU A 31 27.14 -22.89 -0.03
N SER A 32 26.40 -23.77 0.63
CA SER A 32 25.24 -23.37 1.45
C SER A 32 25.75 -22.80 2.78
N GLY A 33 25.57 -21.50 2.97
CA GLY A 33 25.79 -20.81 4.23
C GLY A 33 24.62 -21.00 5.20
N THR A 34 24.79 -20.51 6.43
CA THR A 34 23.77 -20.52 7.49
C THR A 34 23.58 -19.12 8.05
N GLY A 35 22.46 -18.88 8.73
CA GLY A 35 22.21 -17.60 9.39
C GLY A 35 21.65 -16.55 8.43
N GLY A 36 20.86 -17.02 7.46
CA GLY A 36 20.09 -16.15 6.59
C GLY A 36 19.04 -15.32 7.32
N ARG A 37 18.58 -14.26 6.66
CA ARG A 37 17.55 -13.32 7.09
C ARG A 37 16.16 -13.70 6.56
N ASN A 38 16.09 -14.29 5.36
CA ASN A 38 14.87 -14.70 4.67
C ASN A 38 14.84 -16.24 4.52
N GLY A 39 15.18 -16.93 5.60
CA GLY A 39 15.36 -18.37 5.61
C GLY A 39 16.49 -18.78 6.55
N SER A 40 16.76 -20.08 6.62
CA SER A 40 17.85 -20.61 7.45
C SER A 40 19.21 -20.58 6.74
N LYS A 41 19.18 -20.43 5.40
CA LYS A 41 20.32 -20.59 4.50
C LYS A 41 20.72 -19.27 3.84
N SER A 42 21.94 -19.25 3.32
CA SER A 42 22.46 -18.19 2.47
C SER A 42 23.40 -18.77 1.42
N LEU A 43 23.76 -18.00 0.41
CA LEU A 43 24.80 -18.36 -0.55
C LEU A 43 26.16 -17.93 0.01
N SER A 44 27.07 -18.87 0.25
CA SER A 44 28.46 -18.56 0.56
C SER A 44 29.31 -18.62 -0.70
N VAL A 45 29.90 -17.50 -1.08
CA VAL A 45 30.86 -17.39 -2.18
C VAL A 45 32.25 -17.37 -1.55
N LYS A 46 33.01 -18.45 -1.73
CA LYS A 46 34.31 -18.65 -1.06
C LYS A 46 35.46 -18.60 -2.06
N SER A 47 36.41 -17.69 -1.85
CA SER A 47 37.55 -17.49 -2.76
C SER A 47 38.45 -18.73 -2.86
N VAL A 48 38.99 -18.98 -4.05
CA VAL A 48 39.99 -20.03 -4.29
C VAL A 48 41.41 -19.46 -4.21
N ALA A 49 41.60 -18.20 -4.60
CA ALA A 49 42.83 -17.44 -4.48
C ALA A 49 42.54 -15.95 -4.22
N ALA A 50 43.58 -15.17 -3.94
CA ALA A 50 43.48 -13.72 -3.90
C ALA A 50 43.02 -13.15 -5.26
N GLY A 51 42.25 -12.07 -5.25
CA GLY A 51 41.71 -11.41 -6.43
C GLY A 51 40.19 -11.51 -6.53
N GLU A 52 39.62 -10.92 -7.59
CA GLU A 52 38.18 -10.83 -7.76
C GLU A 52 37.53 -12.22 -7.81
N THR A 53 36.42 -12.36 -7.08
CA THR A 53 35.57 -13.54 -7.06
C THR A 53 34.21 -13.18 -7.63
N GLN A 54 33.61 -14.07 -8.41
CA GLN A 54 32.28 -13.84 -8.99
C GLN A 54 31.41 -15.09 -8.99
N ALA A 55 30.15 -14.89 -8.59
CA ALA A 55 29.06 -15.84 -8.76
C ALA A 55 27.98 -15.22 -9.64
N GLU A 56 27.25 -16.02 -10.41
CA GLU A 56 26.16 -15.53 -11.24
C GLU A 56 24.95 -16.46 -11.24
N THR A 57 23.79 -15.95 -11.64
CA THR A 57 22.60 -16.77 -11.85
C THR A 57 22.80 -17.74 -13.02
N VAL A 58 22.31 -18.97 -12.88
CA VAL A 58 22.40 -20.01 -13.91
C VAL A 58 21.61 -19.61 -15.17
N THR A 59 20.45 -18.99 -14.96
CA THR A 59 19.52 -18.59 -16.03
C THR A 59 19.59 -17.08 -16.25
N GLY A 60 19.33 -16.66 -17.49
CA GLY A 60 19.06 -15.25 -17.84
C GLY A 60 17.56 -14.98 -17.89
N TYR A 61 17.13 -13.91 -17.23
CA TYR A 61 15.72 -13.51 -17.05
C TYR A 61 15.30 -12.55 -18.16
N PRO A 62 14.07 -12.63 -18.67
CA PRO A 62 13.62 -11.78 -19.77
C PRO A 62 13.61 -10.30 -19.37
N VAL A 63 14.09 -9.43 -20.26
CA VAL A 63 14.03 -7.98 -20.10
C VAL A 63 13.64 -7.30 -21.41
N THR A 64 13.15 -6.07 -21.30
CA THR A 64 12.78 -5.23 -22.44
C THR A 64 13.78 -4.08 -22.54
N ALA A 65 14.41 -3.92 -23.69
CA ALA A 65 15.31 -2.79 -23.95
C ALA A 65 14.60 -1.45 -23.69
N GLY A 66 15.31 -0.51 -23.05
CA GLY A 66 14.77 0.79 -22.65
C GLY A 66 14.05 0.81 -21.30
N GLN A 67 13.76 -0.35 -20.69
CA GLN A 67 13.18 -0.42 -19.34
C GLN A 67 14.27 -0.41 -18.27
N THR A 68 14.01 0.23 -17.14
CA THR A 68 14.88 0.18 -15.96
C THR A 68 14.64 -1.10 -15.18
N TYR A 69 15.73 -1.75 -14.75
CA TYR A 69 15.69 -2.86 -13.81
C TYR A 69 16.56 -2.57 -12.60
N GLN A 70 16.17 -3.12 -11.46
CA GLN A 70 16.90 -3.04 -10.20
C GLN A 70 17.33 -4.44 -9.79
N VAL A 71 18.54 -4.54 -9.24
CA VAL A 71 19.00 -5.70 -8.50
C VAL A 71 19.49 -5.26 -7.12
N PHE A 72 19.13 -6.01 -6.08
CA PHE A 72 19.75 -5.88 -4.77
C PHE A 72 19.88 -7.23 -4.08
N ALA A 73 20.73 -7.30 -3.08
CA ALA A 73 20.88 -8.44 -2.18
C ALA A 73 21.31 -7.94 -0.81
N ASP A 74 21.03 -8.73 0.23
CA ASP A 74 21.69 -8.55 1.52
C ASP A 74 23.00 -9.36 1.52
N ALA A 75 24.09 -8.70 1.88
CA ALA A 75 25.45 -9.26 1.91
C ALA A 75 26.07 -9.20 3.32
N SER A 76 27.05 -10.07 3.58
CA SER A 76 27.86 -10.03 4.80
C SER A 76 29.27 -10.58 4.54
N SER A 77 30.27 -9.81 4.97
CA SER A 77 31.69 -10.16 4.90
C SER A 77 32.48 -9.39 5.95
N SER A 78 33.24 -10.07 6.80
CA SER A 78 34.07 -9.41 7.82
C SER A 78 35.33 -8.72 7.26
N THR A 79 35.68 -8.97 6.00
CA THR A 79 37.00 -8.60 5.46
C THR A 79 36.97 -7.95 4.09
N GLU A 80 35.90 -8.14 3.32
CA GLU A 80 35.83 -7.68 1.94
C GLU A 80 34.61 -6.81 1.71
N ALA A 81 34.80 -5.76 0.91
CA ALA A 81 33.71 -4.97 0.39
C ALA A 81 33.12 -5.65 -0.86
N GLU A 82 31.80 -5.65 -0.95
CA GLU A 82 31.02 -6.34 -1.95
C GLU A 82 30.43 -5.39 -3.00
N ARG A 83 30.10 -5.95 -4.17
CA ARG A 83 29.33 -5.28 -5.22
C ARG A 83 28.45 -6.29 -5.97
N ILE A 84 27.36 -5.80 -6.56
CA ILE A 84 26.42 -6.57 -7.37
C ILE A 84 26.27 -5.92 -8.74
N GLY A 85 25.94 -6.69 -9.77
CA GLY A 85 25.79 -6.15 -11.11
C GLY A 85 24.74 -6.83 -11.97
N LEU A 86 24.28 -6.08 -12.98
CA LEU A 86 23.39 -6.51 -14.05
C LEU A 86 24.22 -6.78 -15.32
N GLU A 87 24.27 -8.03 -15.78
CA GLU A 87 24.84 -8.39 -17.07
C GLU A 87 23.71 -8.53 -18.10
N TRP A 88 23.63 -7.55 -19.01
CA TRP A 88 22.67 -7.54 -20.11
C TRP A 88 23.07 -8.52 -21.21
N LEU A 89 22.11 -9.21 -21.80
CA LEU A 89 22.34 -10.28 -22.75
C LEU A 89 21.39 -10.18 -23.93
N ASP A 90 21.89 -10.55 -25.11
CA ASP A 90 21.07 -10.69 -26.31
C ASP A 90 20.34 -12.06 -26.34
N ALA A 91 19.61 -12.32 -27.43
CA ALA A 91 18.85 -13.56 -27.60
C ALA A 91 19.73 -14.82 -27.67
N THR A 92 21.02 -14.65 -27.92
CA THR A 92 22.03 -15.71 -28.00
C THR A 92 22.78 -15.91 -26.68
N TYR A 93 22.39 -15.21 -25.60
CA TYR A 93 23.07 -15.19 -24.30
C TYR A 93 24.47 -14.56 -24.33
N THR A 94 24.75 -13.71 -25.32
CA THR A 94 26.00 -12.93 -25.41
C THR A 94 25.86 -11.60 -24.66
N PRO A 95 26.86 -11.15 -23.88
CA PRO A 95 26.83 -9.86 -23.19
C PRO A 95 26.64 -8.67 -24.14
N VAL A 96 25.69 -7.80 -23.79
CA VAL A 96 25.43 -6.52 -24.45
C VAL A 96 26.07 -5.42 -23.61
N GLY A 97 27.31 -5.06 -23.95
CA GLY A 97 28.10 -4.09 -23.20
C GLY A 97 28.78 -4.67 -21.96
N ALA A 98 29.20 -3.80 -21.05
CA ALA A 98 29.80 -4.18 -19.78
C ALA A 98 28.73 -4.47 -18.72
N VAL A 99 29.09 -5.27 -17.71
CA VAL A 99 28.25 -5.44 -16.50
C VAL A 99 28.04 -4.06 -15.87
N LEU A 100 26.78 -3.71 -15.64
CA LEU A 100 26.43 -2.53 -14.86
C LEU A 100 26.62 -2.87 -13.38
N TRP A 101 27.70 -2.36 -12.79
CA TRP A 101 28.05 -2.62 -11.39
C TRP A 101 27.47 -1.58 -10.44
N SER A 102 27.10 -2.04 -9.25
CA SER A 102 26.94 -1.18 -8.07
C SER A 102 28.26 -0.49 -7.71
N MET A 103 28.16 0.58 -6.92
CA MET A 103 29.32 0.99 -6.14
C MET A 103 29.74 -0.16 -5.22
N THR A 104 31.04 -0.33 -5.02
CA THR A 104 31.56 -1.19 -3.96
C THR A 104 31.17 -0.59 -2.62
N THR A 105 30.75 -1.43 -1.70
CA THR A 105 30.43 -1.02 -0.33
C THR A 105 31.63 -0.26 0.28
N ALA A 106 31.36 0.83 1.00
CA ALA A 106 32.39 1.73 1.54
C ALA A 106 33.40 1.07 2.51
N SER A 107 33.08 -0.10 3.06
CA SER A 107 33.90 -0.91 3.95
C SER A 107 33.40 -2.36 3.94
N ALA A 108 34.13 -3.28 4.53
CA ALA A 108 33.59 -4.61 4.85
C ALA A 108 32.65 -4.54 6.07
N SER A 109 31.69 -5.46 6.17
CA SER A 109 30.81 -5.60 7.35
C SER A 109 30.39 -7.04 7.60
N SER A 110 30.69 -7.55 8.79
CA SER A 110 30.19 -8.86 9.25
C SER A 110 28.68 -8.86 9.55
N SER A 111 28.08 -7.67 9.68
CA SER A 111 26.64 -7.52 9.77
C SER A 111 26.02 -7.50 8.37
N TRP A 112 24.85 -8.13 8.25
CA TRP A 112 24.06 -8.07 7.02
C TRP A 112 23.77 -6.63 6.62
N HIS A 113 24.02 -6.30 5.37
CA HIS A 113 23.81 -4.97 4.80
C HIS A 113 23.40 -5.08 3.33
N ARG A 114 22.73 -4.06 2.79
CA ARG A 114 22.22 -4.11 1.42
C ARG A 114 23.26 -3.67 0.39
N VAL A 115 23.33 -4.39 -0.73
CA VAL A 115 24.15 -4.08 -1.91
C VAL A 115 23.23 -4.10 -3.13
N GLY A 116 23.30 -3.11 -4.01
CA GLY A 116 22.30 -2.91 -5.06
C GLY A 116 22.76 -1.97 -6.17
N VAL A 117 22.10 -2.08 -7.32
CA VAL A 117 22.21 -1.15 -8.46
C VAL A 117 20.95 -1.22 -9.30
N ALA A 118 20.65 -0.11 -9.99
CA ALA A 118 19.62 -0.09 -11.02
C ALA A 118 20.12 0.55 -12.32
N GLY A 119 19.52 0.18 -13.44
CA GLY A 119 19.79 0.85 -14.71
C GLY A 119 18.92 0.37 -15.86
N VAL A 120 19.01 1.11 -16.96
CA VAL A 120 18.22 0.89 -18.17
C VAL A 120 18.83 -0.25 -19.00
N ALA A 121 18.01 -1.22 -19.40
CA ALA A 121 18.41 -2.28 -20.31
C ALA A 121 18.81 -1.68 -21.67
N PRO A 122 20.05 -1.90 -22.15
CA PRO A 122 20.53 -1.29 -23.39
C PRO A 122 19.81 -1.87 -24.62
N ALA A 123 19.89 -1.16 -25.74
CA ALA A 123 19.37 -1.65 -27.02
C ALA A 123 19.97 -3.03 -27.37
N GLY A 124 19.11 -3.98 -27.75
CA GLY A 124 19.50 -5.36 -28.05
C GLY A 124 19.51 -6.32 -26.86
N ALA A 125 19.39 -5.81 -25.62
CA ALA A 125 19.19 -6.65 -24.45
C ALA A 125 17.77 -7.25 -24.45
N VAL A 126 17.70 -8.58 -24.33
CA VAL A 126 16.45 -9.33 -24.15
C VAL A 126 16.49 -10.22 -22.91
N ARG A 127 17.67 -10.38 -22.30
CA ARG A 127 17.86 -11.09 -21.04
C ARG A 127 18.81 -10.33 -20.11
N VAL A 128 18.75 -10.65 -18.82
CA VAL A 128 19.71 -10.18 -17.82
C VAL A 128 20.14 -11.31 -16.88
N ARG A 129 21.39 -11.28 -16.43
CA ARG A 129 21.94 -12.14 -15.37
C ARG A 129 22.41 -11.27 -14.21
N ILE A 130 22.32 -11.81 -13.00
CA ILE A 130 22.87 -11.16 -11.80
C ILE A 130 24.30 -11.65 -11.61
N VAL A 131 25.21 -10.73 -11.29
CA VAL A 131 26.60 -11.04 -10.95
C VAL A 131 26.93 -10.51 -9.55
N LEU A 132 27.35 -11.39 -8.65
CA LEU A 132 27.86 -11.06 -7.31
C LEU A 132 29.37 -10.97 -7.36
N SER A 133 29.99 -10.00 -6.69
CA SER A 133 31.44 -9.83 -6.70
C SER A 133 31.99 -9.26 -5.39
N ALA A 134 33.22 -9.68 -5.07
CA ALA A 134 34.08 -9.12 -4.03
C ALA A 134 35.56 -9.35 -4.42
N THR A 135 36.51 -8.63 -3.81
CA THR A 135 37.96 -8.77 -4.10
C THR A 135 38.78 -9.28 -2.90
N PRO A 136 38.63 -10.56 -2.52
CA PRO A 136 39.41 -11.22 -1.48
C PRO A 136 40.93 -10.99 -1.52
N ALA A 137 41.52 -10.66 -0.37
CA ALA A 137 42.98 -10.56 -0.21
C ALA A 137 43.70 -11.93 -0.24
N GLY A 138 42.96 -13.05 -0.18
CA GLY A 138 43.51 -14.40 -0.10
C GLY A 138 42.51 -15.48 -0.47
N ALA A 139 42.96 -16.74 -0.41
CA ALA A 139 42.12 -17.92 -0.58
C ALA A 139 41.22 -18.15 0.65
N ALA A 140 40.15 -18.91 0.47
CA ALA A 140 39.22 -19.36 1.50
C ALA A 140 38.48 -18.24 2.27
N VAL A 141 38.40 -17.04 1.70
CA VAL A 141 37.60 -15.92 2.23
C VAL A 141 36.16 -16.09 1.77
N SER A 142 35.24 -16.17 2.74
CA SER A 142 33.80 -16.30 2.49
C SER A 142 33.11 -14.96 2.60
N HIS A 143 32.23 -14.69 1.65
CA HIS A 143 31.21 -13.64 1.76
C HIS A 143 29.84 -14.27 1.48
N TYR A 144 28.81 -13.77 2.17
CA TYR A 144 27.49 -14.37 2.21
C TYR A 144 26.48 -13.47 1.52
N TRP A 145 25.52 -14.08 0.82
CA TRP A 145 24.48 -13.39 0.07
C TRP A 145 23.13 -14.05 0.26
N GLU A 146 22.07 -13.24 0.29
CA GLU A 146 20.69 -13.71 0.37
C GLU A 146 19.72 -12.57 -0.02
N ASN A 147 18.42 -12.86 0.05
CA ASN A 147 17.35 -11.88 -0.13
C ASN A 147 17.49 -11.12 -1.46
N VAL A 148 17.75 -11.87 -2.53
CA VAL A 148 18.14 -11.32 -3.82
C VAL A 148 16.91 -10.93 -4.62
N TYR A 149 16.87 -9.69 -5.07
CA TYR A 149 15.83 -9.16 -5.94
C TYR A 149 16.35 -8.92 -7.35
N LEU A 150 15.53 -9.26 -8.35
CA LEU A 150 15.67 -8.76 -9.72
C LEU A 150 14.28 -8.45 -10.27
N GLY A 151 14.09 -7.24 -10.77
CA GLY A 151 12.83 -6.85 -11.39
C GLY A 151 12.78 -5.37 -11.76
N ALA A 152 11.58 -4.87 -12.01
CA ALA A 152 11.34 -3.44 -12.16
C ALA A 152 11.62 -2.73 -10.81
N PRO A 153 12.08 -1.47 -10.80
CA PRO A 153 12.39 -0.79 -9.55
C PRO A 153 11.21 -0.79 -8.56
N ILE A 154 11.45 -1.24 -7.33
CA ILE A 154 10.45 -1.17 -6.26
C ILE A 154 10.38 0.29 -5.78
N ARG A 155 9.18 0.87 -5.82
CA ARG A 155 8.94 2.26 -5.41
C ARG A 155 7.92 2.35 -4.29
N THR A 156 7.96 3.46 -3.57
CA THR A 156 6.87 3.85 -2.68
C THR A 156 5.62 4.12 -3.51
N THR A 157 4.53 3.39 -3.24
CA THR A 157 3.24 3.58 -3.92
C THR A 157 2.73 5.01 -3.73
N GLY A 158 2.27 5.64 -4.81
CA GLY A 158 1.75 7.01 -4.76
C GLY A 158 2.83 8.08 -4.60
N ASN A 159 4.12 7.74 -4.71
CA ASN A 159 5.19 8.71 -4.83
C ASN A 159 5.07 9.45 -6.16
N LEU A 160 5.12 10.78 -6.10
CA LEU A 160 5.10 11.63 -7.28
C LEU A 160 6.46 11.70 -7.97
N PHE A 161 7.52 11.28 -7.29
CA PHE A 161 8.87 11.20 -7.85
C PHE A 161 9.10 9.90 -8.61
N SER A 162 9.93 10.00 -9.65
CA SER A 162 10.54 8.85 -10.30
C SER A 162 11.49 8.10 -9.35
N PHE A 163 11.80 6.85 -9.71
CA PHE A 163 12.72 6.01 -8.94
C PHE A 163 14.11 6.65 -8.78
N ALA A 164 14.60 7.37 -9.79
CA ALA A 164 15.91 8.02 -9.76
C ALA A 164 15.99 9.15 -8.70
N THR A 165 14.87 9.83 -8.45
CA THR A 165 14.78 10.85 -7.40
C THR A 165 14.56 10.20 -6.04
N GLU A 166 13.71 9.17 -5.97
CA GLU A 166 13.40 8.44 -4.74
C GLU A 166 14.64 7.79 -4.14
N THR A 167 15.46 7.14 -4.96
CA THR A 167 16.69 6.48 -4.51
C THR A 167 17.81 6.64 -5.55
N PRO A 168 19.07 6.87 -5.12
CA PRO A 168 20.20 7.12 -6.00
C PRO A 168 20.83 5.83 -6.57
N GLU A 169 20.08 4.74 -6.65
CA GLU A 169 20.52 3.44 -7.19
C GLU A 169 21.03 3.51 -8.65
N ILE A 170 20.53 4.48 -9.42
CA ILE A 170 20.94 4.70 -10.81
C ILE A 170 22.16 5.62 -10.85
N ASP A 171 22.00 6.85 -10.36
CA ASP A 171 23.03 7.90 -10.28
C ASP A 171 22.55 9.07 -9.38
N THR A 172 23.19 10.23 -9.50
CA THR A 172 22.83 11.45 -8.75
C THR A 172 22.15 12.53 -9.59
N THR A 173 21.83 12.26 -10.86
CA THR A 173 21.34 13.26 -11.83
C THR A 173 19.97 13.83 -11.47
N ALA A 174 19.19 13.08 -10.68
CA ALA A 174 17.91 13.53 -10.13
C ALA A 174 18.05 14.57 -9.00
N TRP A 175 19.27 14.88 -8.56
CA TRP A 175 19.58 15.83 -7.50
C TRP A 175 20.59 16.88 -7.95
N THR A 176 20.35 18.13 -7.58
CA THR A 176 21.29 19.24 -7.82
C THR A 176 21.84 19.79 -6.52
N ALA A 177 23.11 20.18 -6.55
CA ALA A 177 23.73 20.92 -5.46
C ALA A 177 23.03 22.28 -5.29
N GLY A 178 22.72 22.63 -4.04
CA GLY A 178 22.28 23.95 -3.63
C GLY A 178 23.43 24.76 -3.06
N THR A 179 23.14 25.54 -2.02
CA THR A 179 24.14 26.37 -1.33
C THR A 179 25.22 25.52 -0.65
N ASN A 180 26.49 25.92 -0.79
CA ASN A 180 27.67 25.36 -0.10
C ASN A 180 27.77 23.82 -0.11
N THR A 181 27.42 23.18 -1.23
CA THR A 181 27.31 21.73 -1.31
C THR A 181 27.94 21.16 -2.57
N THR A 182 28.48 19.95 -2.45
CA THR A 182 28.58 19.01 -3.58
C THR A 182 27.66 17.82 -3.34
N VAL A 183 27.00 17.35 -4.39
CA VAL A 183 26.18 16.13 -4.36
C VAL A 183 27.01 14.95 -4.87
N GLY A 184 26.93 13.82 -4.18
CA GLY A 184 27.57 12.57 -4.59
C GLY A 184 26.74 11.35 -4.22
N ARG A 185 27.34 10.17 -4.41
CA ARG A 185 26.74 8.87 -4.06
C ARG A 185 27.71 8.05 -3.22
N LEU A 186 27.16 7.23 -2.33
CA LEU A 186 27.92 6.30 -1.50
C LEU A 186 27.14 4.99 -1.35
N ALA A 187 27.83 3.85 -1.19
CA ALA A 187 27.23 2.57 -0.78
C ALA A 187 27.63 2.23 0.67
N PRO A 188 26.88 2.69 1.69
CA PRO A 188 27.18 2.43 3.11
C PRO A 188 26.75 1.03 3.57
N MET A 189 27.25 0.60 4.74
CA MET A 189 26.90 -0.69 5.37
C MET A 189 25.55 -0.57 6.10
N VAL A 190 24.45 -0.45 5.36
CA VAL A 190 23.13 -0.24 5.97
C VAL A 190 22.35 -1.55 6.05
N ALA A 191 21.96 -1.91 7.27
CA ALA A 191 21.07 -3.01 7.55
C ALA A 191 19.62 -2.50 7.59
N TRP A 192 18.87 -2.76 6.52
CA TRP A 192 17.41 -2.58 6.51
C TRP A 192 16.71 -3.81 7.12
N PRO A 193 15.49 -3.70 7.66
CA PRO A 193 14.65 -4.88 7.89
C PRO A 193 14.57 -5.75 6.63
N VAL A 194 14.48 -7.07 6.81
CA VAL A 194 14.58 -8.05 5.69
C VAL A 194 13.50 -7.82 4.62
N ASP A 195 12.34 -7.32 5.04
CA ASP A 195 11.15 -7.04 4.25
C ASP A 195 11.01 -5.56 3.84
N TRP A 196 11.98 -4.71 4.19
CA TRP A 196 11.96 -3.30 3.82
C TRP A 196 12.62 -3.08 2.47
N TYR A 197 11.86 -3.15 1.37
CA TYR A 197 12.40 -3.10 -0.01
C TYR A 197 12.43 -1.72 -0.65
N TRP A 198 11.85 -0.70 0.00
CA TRP A 198 11.74 0.66 -0.54
C TRP A 198 12.99 1.53 -0.37
N ALA A 199 13.98 1.07 0.40
CA ALA A 199 15.24 1.78 0.59
C ALA A 199 16.40 1.08 -0.13
N GLY A 200 17.26 1.91 -0.74
CA GLY A 200 18.40 1.48 -1.53
C GLY A 200 19.60 0.96 -0.74
N ALA A 201 20.54 0.40 -1.48
CA ALA A 201 21.93 0.15 -1.14
C ALA A 201 22.83 1.39 -1.29
N HIS A 202 22.53 2.25 -2.27
CA HIS A 202 23.20 3.54 -2.43
C HIS A 202 22.45 4.60 -1.65
N VAL A 203 23.17 5.66 -1.27
CA VAL A 203 22.60 6.86 -0.66
C VAL A 203 23.19 8.10 -1.28
N LEU A 204 22.42 9.19 -1.25
CA LEU A 204 22.83 10.48 -1.74
C LEU A 204 23.69 11.14 -0.67
N THR A 205 24.82 11.73 -1.05
CA THR A 205 25.66 12.50 -0.13
C THR A 205 25.52 13.99 -0.42
N VAL A 206 25.15 14.74 0.62
CA VAL A 206 25.15 16.21 0.64
C VAL A 206 26.36 16.63 1.46
N THR A 207 27.45 16.95 0.77
CA THR A 207 28.74 17.28 1.39
C THR A 207 28.92 18.79 1.45
N ALA A 208 29.09 19.35 2.64
CA ALA A 208 29.33 20.77 2.83
C ALA A 208 30.71 21.17 2.29
N THR A 209 30.77 22.17 1.40
CA THR A 209 32.03 22.69 0.82
C THR A 209 32.66 23.79 1.67
N GLY A 210 31.91 24.34 2.63
CA GLY A 210 32.31 25.42 3.52
C GLY A 210 31.43 25.46 4.76
N SER A 211 31.74 26.37 5.69
CA SER A 211 30.92 26.55 6.89
C SER A 211 29.61 27.28 6.57
N GLY A 212 28.50 26.83 7.15
CA GLY A 212 27.18 27.45 6.98
C GLY A 212 26.11 26.45 6.53
N THR A 213 25.05 26.94 5.89
CA THR A 213 24.00 26.07 5.36
C THR A 213 24.48 25.33 4.12
N ALA A 214 24.41 24.00 4.14
CA ALA A 214 24.64 23.12 3.01
C ALA A 214 23.31 22.47 2.60
N SER A 215 22.95 22.52 1.31
CA SER A 215 21.69 21.92 0.81
C SER A 215 21.82 21.30 -0.58
N ALA A 216 20.91 20.38 -0.89
CA ALA A 216 20.64 19.85 -2.23
C ALA A 216 19.11 19.79 -2.45
N ALA A 217 18.69 19.74 -3.72
CA ALA A 217 17.28 19.64 -4.07
C ALA A 217 17.05 18.68 -5.24
N SER A 218 15.86 18.09 -5.29
CA SER A 218 15.41 17.32 -6.45
C SER A 218 15.39 18.22 -7.69
N VAL A 219 15.78 17.63 -8.82
CA VAL A 219 15.65 18.27 -10.15
C VAL A 219 14.21 18.12 -10.65
N GLU A 220 13.62 16.96 -10.40
CA GLU A 220 12.25 16.62 -10.75
C GLU A 220 11.24 17.55 -10.06
N ASN A 221 10.20 17.92 -10.81
CA ASN A 221 9.14 18.87 -10.46
C ASN A 221 7.76 18.21 -10.60
N PRO A 222 7.39 17.27 -9.72
CA PRO A 222 6.07 16.66 -9.78
C PRO A 222 4.96 17.71 -9.72
N ALA A 223 3.88 17.45 -10.47
CA ALA A 223 2.70 18.30 -10.49
C ALA A 223 1.99 18.28 -9.13
N VAL A 224 1.45 19.44 -8.73
CA VAL A 224 0.63 19.60 -7.54
C VAL A 224 -0.64 20.39 -7.84
N THR A 225 -1.65 20.18 -7.01
CA THR A 225 -2.93 20.88 -7.08
C THR A 225 -3.01 21.87 -5.93
N GLU A 226 -3.31 23.13 -6.25
CA GLU A 226 -3.62 24.17 -5.26
C GLU A 226 -4.65 23.68 -4.22
N GLY A 227 -4.40 23.97 -2.94
CA GLY A 227 -5.30 23.60 -1.83
C GLY A 227 -5.19 22.15 -1.37
N VAL A 228 -4.45 21.29 -2.08
CA VAL A 228 -4.14 19.93 -1.63
C VAL A 228 -2.90 19.95 -0.74
N GLU A 229 -2.93 19.20 0.37
CA GLU A 229 -1.76 19.00 1.21
C GLU A 229 -0.86 17.91 0.65
N TYR A 230 0.45 18.17 0.66
CA TYR A 230 1.47 17.23 0.25
C TYR A 230 2.39 16.91 1.43
N LEU A 231 2.78 15.65 1.53
CA LEU A 231 3.76 15.13 2.48
C LEU A 231 5.05 14.83 1.72
N GLY A 232 6.15 15.47 2.13
CA GLY A 232 7.51 15.16 1.73
C GLY A 232 8.24 14.43 2.85
N TYR A 233 9.00 13.38 2.54
CA TYR A 233 9.86 12.72 3.52
C TYR A 233 11.11 12.10 2.89
N ALA A 234 12.13 11.90 3.72
CA ALA A 234 13.34 11.16 3.38
C ALA A 234 13.99 10.60 4.65
N TYR A 235 14.77 9.52 4.52
CA TYR A 235 15.69 9.11 5.56
C TYR A 235 16.95 9.98 5.54
N LEU A 236 17.26 10.58 6.68
CA LEU A 236 18.42 11.44 6.89
C LEU A 236 19.38 10.78 7.88
N ALA A 237 20.65 10.64 7.50
CA ALA A 237 21.72 10.29 8.43
C ALA A 237 22.65 11.49 8.64
N PRO A 238 22.51 12.22 9.76
CA PRO A 238 23.28 13.43 10.02
C PRO A 238 24.76 13.08 10.33
N PRO A 239 25.70 13.99 10.04
CA PRO A 239 27.12 13.76 10.31
C PRO A 239 27.43 13.69 11.80
N THR A 240 26.67 14.41 12.64
CA THR A 240 26.74 14.36 14.11
C THR A 240 25.35 14.48 14.70
N THR A 241 25.15 14.07 15.96
CA THR A 241 23.89 14.26 16.68
C THR A 241 23.55 15.73 16.98
N GLY A 242 24.55 16.62 16.91
CA GLY A 242 24.33 18.07 17.04
C GLY A 242 24.01 18.79 15.72
N SER A 243 23.96 18.06 14.60
CA SER A 243 23.72 18.66 13.29
C SER A 243 22.26 19.07 13.13
N THR A 244 22.01 20.28 12.64
CA THR A 244 20.67 20.77 12.32
C THR A 244 20.29 20.32 10.90
N ALA A 245 20.10 19.02 10.71
CA ALA A 245 19.65 18.46 9.44
C ALA A 245 18.15 18.70 9.21
N TRP A 246 17.72 18.85 7.97
CA TRP A 246 16.33 19.19 7.63
C TRP A 246 15.93 18.66 6.25
N ILE A 247 14.62 18.54 6.06
CA ILE A 247 13.99 18.48 4.73
C ILE A 247 13.04 19.65 4.52
N GLU A 248 12.80 20.00 3.28
CA GLU A 248 12.03 21.17 2.89
C GLU A 248 11.21 20.90 1.64
N LEU A 249 9.92 21.21 1.69
CA LEU A 249 9.01 21.15 0.55
C LEU A 249 8.88 22.55 -0.07
N ARG A 250 9.14 22.64 -1.37
CA ARG A 250 9.15 23.90 -2.12
C ARG A 250 8.08 23.87 -3.20
N PHE A 251 7.20 24.87 -3.23
CA PHE A 251 6.15 24.99 -4.24
C PHE A 251 6.49 26.05 -5.28
N TYR A 252 6.21 25.75 -6.55
CA TYR A 252 6.51 26.62 -7.68
C TYR A 252 5.24 26.87 -8.49
N ASN A 253 5.16 28.05 -9.10
CA ASN A 253 4.09 28.41 -10.02
C ASN A 253 4.40 27.96 -11.46
N ALA A 254 3.49 28.22 -12.40
CA ALA A 254 3.65 27.86 -13.81
C ALA A 254 4.84 28.52 -14.52
N ALA A 255 5.39 29.61 -13.96
CA ALA A 255 6.60 30.24 -14.43
C ALA A 255 7.88 29.66 -13.79
N SER A 256 7.77 28.57 -13.02
CA SER A 256 8.85 27.97 -12.23
C SER A 256 9.44 28.89 -11.15
N SER A 257 8.69 29.91 -10.72
CA SER A 257 9.08 30.76 -9.59
C SER A 257 8.65 30.14 -8.27
N LEU A 258 9.54 30.17 -7.27
CA LEU A 258 9.23 29.69 -5.92
C LEU A 258 8.13 30.56 -5.29
N VAL A 259 7.05 29.93 -4.84
CA VAL A 259 5.88 30.58 -4.21
C VAL A 259 5.91 30.41 -2.70
N SER A 260 6.25 29.21 -2.23
CA SER A 260 6.32 28.90 -0.80
C SER A 260 7.37 27.84 -0.52
N THR A 261 7.86 27.84 0.71
CA THR A 261 8.78 26.84 1.25
C THR A 261 8.35 26.51 2.67
N VAL A 262 8.31 25.21 3.00
CA VAL A 262 8.03 24.73 4.35
C VAL A 262 9.13 23.74 4.72
N ARG A 263 9.78 23.97 5.86
CA ARG A 263 10.92 23.19 6.33
C ARG A 263 10.59 22.45 7.61
N SER A 264 11.13 21.25 7.75
CA SER A 264 11.07 20.43 8.94
C SER A 264 12.48 19.99 9.34
N THR A 265 12.87 20.31 10.57
CA THR A 265 14.20 20.01 11.11
C THR A 265 14.20 18.68 11.85
N LEU A 266 15.20 17.85 11.60
CA LEU A 266 15.47 16.61 12.35
C LEU A 266 16.07 16.95 13.71
N ALA A 267 15.53 16.34 14.77
CA ALA A 267 16.15 16.27 16.09
C ALA A 267 16.73 14.86 16.28
N PRO A 268 17.95 14.57 15.83
CA PRO A 268 18.43 13.20 15.69
C PRO A 268 18.76 12.55 17.04
N ALA A 269 18.39 11.28 17.21
CA ALA A 269 18.80 10.48 18.38
C ALA A 269 20.22 9.88 18.21
N SER A 270 20.71 9.78 16.98
CA SER A 270 22.01 9.19 16.62
C SER A 270 22.46 9.68 15.24
N THR A 271 23.62 9.24 14.76
CA THR A 271 24.06 9.46 13.36
C THR A 271 23.51 8.40 12.38
N GLY A 272 22.60 7.54 12.84
CA GLY A 272 21.89 6.59 11.99
C GLY A 272 20.84 7.26 11.09
N TYR A 273 20.13 6.47 10.30
CA TYR A 273 19.08 6.96 9.42
C TYR A 273 17.78 7.20 10.18
N HIS A 274 17.27 8.42 10.12
CA HIS A 274 16.01 8.85 10.73
C HIS A 274 15.08 9.35 9.64
N ARG A 275 13.84 8.84 9.57
CA ARG A 275 12.86 9.33 8.61
C ARG A 275 12.33 10.69 9.07
N GLN A 276 12.70 11.75 8.36
CA GLN A 276 12.18 13.09 8.60
C GLN A 276 11.02 13.36 7.65
N ARG A 277 9.98 14.06 8.14
CA ARG A 277 8.77 14.41 7.38
C ARG A 277 8.49 15.90 7.42
N VAL A 278 7.91 16.41 6.34
CA VAL A 278 7.40 17.78 6.21
C VAL A 278 6.10 17.71 5.43
N SER A 279 5.06 18.41 5.86
CA SER A 279 3.85 18.57 5.07
C SER A 279 3.45 20.02 4.93
N ALA A 280 2.76 20.33 3.84
CA ALA A 280 2.23 21.67 3.58
C ALA A 280 1.13 21.64 2.54
N VAL A 281 0.14 22.52 2.71
CA VAL A 281 -0.89 22.79 1.70
C VAL A 281 -0.27 23.56 0.54
N ALA A 282 -0.43 23.06 -0.68
CA ALA A 282 0.02 23.76 -1.88
C ALA A 282 -0.67 25.14 -1.96
N PRO A 283 0.09 26.25 -1.93
CA PRO A 283 -0.48 27.59 -1.88
C PRO A 283 -1.14 27.99 -3.20
N VAL A 284 -1.88 29.09 -3.18
CA VAL A 284 -2.52 29.66 -4.38
C VAL A 284 -1.51 29.86 -5.50
N GLY A 285 -1.82 29.34 -6.69
CA GLY A 285 -0.97 29.41 -7.88
C GLY A 285 0.20 28.40 -7.94
N ALA A 286 0.33 27.48 -6.97
CA ALA A 286 1.28 26.38 -7.06
C ALA A 286 0.84 25.34 -8.10
N VAL A 287 1.79 24.87 -8.92
CA VAL A 287 1.55 23.85 -9.95
C VAL A 287 2.57 22.72 -9.93
N THR A 288 3.76 22.94 -9.37
CA THR A 288 4.75 21.88 -9.11
C THR A 288 5.37 22.03 -7.74
N CYS A 289 6.02 20.97 -7.24
CA CYS A 289 6.83 21.03 -6.03
C CYS A 289 8.20 20.36 -6.18
N ARG A 290 9.10 20.61 -5.22
CA ARG A 290 10.40 19.93 -5.06
C ARG A 290 10.63 19.56 -3.61
N LEU A 291 11.44 18.53 -3.41
CA LEU A 291 11.99 18.19 -2.10
C LEU A 291 13.44 18.66 -2.03
N ALA A 292 13.81 19.31 -0.94
CA ALA A 292 15.19 19.66 -0.62
C ALA A 292 15.59 19.06 0.72
N ALA A 293 16.87 18.77 0.87
CA ALA A 293 17.47 18.28 2.10
C ALA A 293 18.78 19.01 2.37
N GLY A 294 19.10 19.22 3.64
CA GLY A 294 20.29 19.96 4.00
C GLY A 294 20.57 19.98 5.49
N MET A 295 21.57 20.77 5.85
CA MET A 295 21.98 21.00 7.23
C MET A 295 22.37 22.46 7.41
N ASP A 296 21.92 23.05 8.51
CA ASP A 296 22.34 24.39 8.93
C ASP A 296 23.57 24.31 9.82
N SER A 297 24.40 25.35 9.80
CA SER A 297 25.66 25.44 10.56
C SER A 297 26.61 24.26 10.32
N ALA A 298 26.61 23.70 9.11
CA ALA A 298 27.56 22.67 8.72
C ALA A 298 29.00 23.20 8.76
N THR A 299 29.95 22.31 9.02
CA THR A 299 31.37 22.56 8.84
C THR A 299 31.82 21.92 7.53
N ALA A 300 32.83 22.49 6.87
CA ALA A 300 33.39 21.92 5.64
C ALA A 300 33.69 20.42 5.79
N ALA A 301 33.41 19.65 4.73
CA ALA A 301 33.51 18.19 4.65
C ALA A 301 32.53 17.37 5.51
N GLN A 302 31.60 18.00 6.25
CA GLN A 302 30.50 17.25 6.85
C GLN A 302 29.57 16.70 5.76
N VAL A 303 29.11 15.46 5.96
CA VAL A 303 28.29 14.72 4.99
C VAL A 303 26.95 14.35 5.63
N LEU A 304 25.87 14.91 5.11
CA LEU A 304 24.51 14.41 5.34
C LEU A 304 24.22 13.34 4.29
N ARG A 305 23.70 12.20 4.71
CA ARG A 305 23.23 11.17 3.78
C ARG A 305 21.71 11.21 3.69
N VAL A 306 21.19 11.10 2.47
CA VAL A 306 19.76 11.17 2.16
C VAL A 306 19.37 9.93 1.38
N GLU A 307 18.25 9.31 1.75
CA GLU A 307 17.72 8.11 1.09
C GLU A 307 16.18 8.12 1.07
N GLN A 308 15.58 7.42 0.11
CA GLN A 308 14.12 7.24 -0.03
C GLN A 308 13.34 8.57 0.03
N ALA A 309 13.60 9.43 -0.94
CA ALA A 309 12.90 10.70 -1.08
C ALA A 309 11.50 10.51 -1.68
N VAL A 310 10.49 10.92 -0.93
CA VAL A 310 9.08 10.76 -1.33
C VAL A 310 8.39 12.11 -1.25
N VAL A 311 7.58 12.40 -2.26
CA VAL A 311 6.50 13.37 -2.16
C VAL A 311 5.21 12.68 -2.57
N THR A 312 4.16 12.82 -1.78
CA THR A 312 2.83 12.27 -2.07
C THR A 312 1.75 13.21 -1.53
N ALA A 313 0.49 13.01 -1.93
CA ALA A 313 -0.62 13.67 -1.24
C ALA A 313 -0.59 13.26 0.24
N ALA A 314 -0.68 14.23 1.14
CA ALA A 314 -0.58 13.93 2.57
C ALA A 314 -1.74 13.01 2.98
N PRO A 315 -1.47 11.91 3.71
CA PRO A 315 -2.53 11.06 4.22
C PRO A 315 -3.32 11.83 5.29
N ALA A 316 -4.63 11.68 5.29
CA ALA A 316 -5.44 12.14 6.42
C ALA A 316 -5.23 11.20 7.61
N MET A 317 -5.12 11.73 8.85
CA MET A 317 -5.07 10.89 10.05
C MET A 317 -6.31 9.99 10.20
N GLN A 318 -7.42 10.49 9.68
CA GLN A 318 -8.70 9.82 9.58
C GLN A 318 -9.37 10.29 8.30
N ALA A 319 -9.95 9.38 7.53
CA ALA A 319 -10.67 9.70 6.30
C ALA A 319 -11.75 10.78 6.57
N GLY A 320 -11.69 11.87 5.79
CA GLY A 320 -12.58 13.02 5.96
C GLY A 320 -12.16 14.02 7.05
N SER A 321 -10.96 13.88 7.63
CA SER A 321 -10.48 14.85 8.60
C SER A 321 -10.23 16.22 7.96
N VAL A 322 -10.60 17.27 8.69
CA VAL A 322 -10.37 18.67 8.31
C VAL A 322 -9.03 19.22 8.81
N LEU A 323 -8.30 18.47 9.65
CA LEU A 323 -6.98 18.87 10.12
C LEU A 323 -5.91 18.46 9.10
N PRO A 324 -5.03 19.38 8.69
CA PRO A 324 -3.83 19.05 7.93
C PRO A 324 -2.91 18.10 8.71
N TYR A 325 -2.12 17.31 7.98
CA TYR A 325 -1.14 16.37 8.54
C TYR A 325 -0.17 17.06 9.52
N ALA A 326 0.22 18.30 9.25
CA ALA A 326 1.12 19.07 10.12
C ALA A 326 0.53 19.33 11.52
N ASP A 327 -0.76 19.68 11.58
CA ASP A 327 -1.48 19.97 12.84
C ASP A 327 -1.93 18.71 13.58
N ALA A 328 -1.81 17.56 12.92
CA ALA A 328 -2.32 16.28 13.38
C ALA A 328 -1.21 15.33 13.89
N SER A 329 -0.06 15.28 13.20
CA SER A 329 1.08 14.39 13.50
C SER A 329 2.27 15.09 14.19
N PHE A 330 2.36 16.41 14.09
CA PHE A 330 3.44 17.22 14.69
C PHE A 330 4.87 16.91 14.19
N GLU A 331 4.99 16.22 13.05
CA GLU A 331 6.29 15.82 12.50
C GLU A 331 7.20 17.02 12.19
N GLY A 332 6.61 18.13 11.75
CA GLY A 332 7.31 19.37 11.41
C GLY A 332 7.56 20.33 12.57
N GLY A 333 6.79 20.21 13.65
CA GLY A 333 6.75 21.16 14.76
C GLY A 333 5.41 21.13 15.47
N VAL A 334 5.06 22.21 16.16
CA VAL A 334 3.73 22.36 16.80
C VAL A 334 2.65 22.90 15.86
N ALA A 335 2.99 23.11 14.58
CA ALA A 335 2.12 23.70 13.55
C ALA A 335 1.38 24.95 14.05
N GLY A 336 0.06 25.03 13.87
CA GLY A 336 -0.77 26.15 14.30
C GLY A 336 -1.15 26.15 15.78
N TRP A 337 -0.67 25.18 16.58
CA TRP A 337 -1.09 25.04 17.96
C TRP A 337 -0.46 26.10 18.86
N THR A 338 -1.31 26.79 19.62
CA THR A 338 -0.89 27.87 20.51
C THR A 338 -1.51 27.71 21.90
N LYS A 339 -0.78 28.17 22.91
CA LYS A 339 -1.35 28.36 24.25
C LYS A 339 -2.17 29.64 24.28
N THR A 340 -3.46 29.51 24.55
CA THR A 340 -4.38 30.65 24.66
C THR A 340 -4.43 31.21 26.09
N THR A 341 -4.31 30.36 27.11
CA THR A 341 -4.28 30.77 28.53
C THR A 341 -3.42 29.84 29.39
N GLY A 342 -3.02 30.31 30.58
CA GLY A 342 -2.27 29.52 31.57
C GLY A 342 -0.75 29.52 31.37
N ILE A 343 -0.08 28.59 32.05
CA ILE A 343 1.39 28.57 32.18
C ILE A 343 2.06 27.40 31.44
N ALA A 344 1.30 26.44 30.92
CA ALA A 344 1.88 25.32 30.18
C ALA A 344 2.71 25.80 28.97
N THR A 345 3.62 24.97 28.48
CA THR A 345 4.38 25.21 27.25
C THR A 345 4.12 24.10 26.27
N THR A 346 4.10 24.44 24.98
CA THR A 346 3.95 23.52 23.85
C THR A 346 5.26 23.41 23.10
N ALA A 347 5.71 22.19 22.82
CA ALA A 347 6.90 21.91 22.02
C ALA A 347 6.69 20.63 21.22
N ARG A 348 7.44 20.42 20.14
CA ARG A 348 7.52 19.10 19.51
C ARG A 348 8.37 18.19 20.39
N SER A 349 8.01 16.91 20.49
CA SER A 349 8.79 15.91 21.21
C SER A 349 10.19 15.78 20.61
N THR A 350 11.18 15.49 21.44
CA THR A 350 12.58 15.26 21.02
C THR A 350 13.27 14.29 21.99
N PRO A 351 14.29 13.54 21.53
CA PRO A 351 14.74 13.40 20.13
C PRO A 351 13.77 12.56 19.26
N TRP A 352 14.12 12.35 17.99
CA TRP A 352 13.39 11.53 17.03
C TRP A 352 13.05 10.16 17.62
N GLY A 353 11.79 9.74 17.52
CA GLY A 353 11.31 8.43 17.99
C GLY A 353 11.21 8.28 19.50
N ALA A 354 11.44 9.33 20.29
CA ALA A 354 11.39 9.25 21.75
C ALA A 354 9.95 9.06 22.27
N VAL A 355 9.00 9.84 21.76
CA VAL A 355 7.57 9.78 22.11
C VAL A 355 6.75 10.19 20.89
N ALA A 356 6.05 9.21 20.30
CA ALA A 356 5.19 9.38 19.13
C ALA A 356 4.17 8.22 19.05
N LEU A 357 3.05 8.46 18.39
CA LEU A 357 2.00 7.49 18.04
C LEU A 357 1.88 7.36 16.52
N ASP A 358 1.79 8.48 15.79
CA ASP A 358 2.04 8.53 14.36
C ASP A 358 3.49 8.96 14.12
N GLY A 359 4.06 8.58 12.98
CA GLY A 359 5.32 9.18 12.55
C GLY A 359 6.50 8.90 13.49
N SER A 360 7.08 9.95 14.05
CA SER A 360 8.32 9.94 14.85
C SER A 360 8.37 11.05 15.91
N TYR A 361 7.42 11.98 15.88
CA TYR A 361 7.28 13.08 16.83
C TYR A 361 5.84 13.18 17.36
N SER A 362 5.63 14.03 18.35
CA SER A 362 4.32 14.38 18.90
C SER A 362 4.34 15.80 19.48
N LEU A 363 3.19 16.36 19.83
CA LEU A 363 3.09 17.62 20.56
C LEU A 363 3.24 17.36 22.06
N THR A 364 4.32 17.83 22.66
CA THR A 364 4.57 17.81 24.10
C THR A 364 4.01 19.06 24.76
N VAL A 365 3.13 18.86 25.74
CA VAL A 365 2.59 19.89 26.63
C VAL A 365 3.16 19.70 28.03
N SER A 366 3.89 20.69 28.54
CA SER A 366 4.53 20.64 29.86
C SER A 366 3.99 21.74 30.77
N SER A 367 3.78 21.46 32.05
CA SER A 367 3.40 22.47 33.04
C SER A 367 4.32 22.46 34.25
N SER A 368 4.85 23.64 34.62
CA SER A 368 5.68 23.79 35.83
C SER A 368 4.87 23.86 37.12
N THR A 369 3.54 24.03 37.05
CA THR A 369 2.63 24.10 38.21
C THR A 369 1.40 23.23 38.00
N ALA A 370 0.75 22.84 39.11
CA ALA A 370 -0.52 22.11 39.10
C ALA A 370 -1.71 23.04 38.82
N THR A 371 -1.74 23.65 37.64
CA THR A 371 -2.78 24.60 37.21
C THR A 371 -3.32 24.26 35.83
N ALA A 372 -4.47 24.86 35.49
CA ALA A 372 -5.08 24.73 34.17
C ALA A 372 -4.40 25.64 33.14
N SER A 373 -4.25 25.13 31.92
CA SER A 373 -3.85 25.87 30.73
C SER A 373 -4.75 25.46 29.57
N THR A 374 -4.96 26.38 28.62
CA THR A 374 -5.73 26.09 27.41
C THR A 374 -4.81 26.18 26.21
N ILE A 375 -4.86 25.18 25.34
CA ILE A 375 -4.20 25.20 24.02
C ILE A 375 -5.25 25.05 22.93
N ARG A 376 -4.97 25.61 21.75
CA ARG A 376 -5.88 25.60 20.61
C ARG A 376 -5.11 25.46 19.31
N SER A 377 -5.65 24.68 18.37
CA SER A 377 -5.19 24.65 16.98
C SER A 377 -5.54 25.94 16.23
N THR A 378 -5.12 26.05 14.98
CA THR A 378 -5.72 27.00 14.03
C THR A 378 -7.18 26.63 13.71
N LYS A 379 -7.86 27.53 12.99
CA LYS A 379 -9.20 27.30 12.45
C LYS A 379 -9.09 26.57 11.12
N PHE A 380 -9.93 25.56 10.92
CA PHE A 380 -9.98 24.78 9.70
C PHE A 380 -11.37 24.86 9.08
N PRO A 381 -11.48 24.97 7.74
CA PRO A 381 -12.76 24.98 7.06
C PRO A 381 -13.46 23.62 7.21
N LEU A 382 -14.77 23.67 7.42
CA LEU A 382 -15.63 22.49 7.40
C LEU A 382 -16.15 22.25 5.97
N PRO A 383 -16.48 21.00 5.60
CA PRO A 383 -17.15 20.73 4.34
C PRO A 383 -18.47 21.52 4.23
N SER A 384 -18.81 21.95 3.02
CA SER A 384 -20.03 22.75 2.80
C SER A 384 -21.29 22.00 3.25
N GLY A 385 -22.17 22.66 3.99
CA GLY A 385 -23.46 22.10 4.41
C GLY A 385 -23.39 21.18 5.64
N THR A 386 -22.26 21.12 6.35
CA THR A 386 -22.12 20.31 7.56
C THR A 386 -22.52 21.01 8.85
N GLY A 387 -22.92 22.29 8.79
CA GLY A 387 -23.48 22.99 9.94
C GLY A 387 -24.72 22.27 10.47
N GLY A 388 -24.78 22.00 11.77
CA GLY A 388 -25.84 21.19 12.38
C GLY A 388 -25.61 19.68 12.37
N LEU A 389 -24.53 19.19 11.75
CA LEU A 389 -24.19 17.76 11.73
C LEU A 389 -23.23 17.37 12.86
N GLY A 390 -23.15 16.06 13.13
CA GLY A 390 -22.22 15.50 14.10
C GLY A 390 -20.79 15.45 13.56
N PHE A 391 -19.84 15.77 14.43
CA PHE A 391 -18.40 15.68 14.20
C PHE A 391 -17.77 14.82 15.29
N ARG A 392 -16.82 13.98 14.89
CA ARG A 392 -15.98 13.20 15.79
C ARG A 392 -14.62 13.84 15.89
N LEU A 393 -14.16 14.00 17.12
CA LEU A 393 -12.85 14.48 17.47
C LEU A 393 -12.08 13.35 18.15
N GLN A 394 -10.88 13.03 17.67
CA GLN A 394 -10.01 12.00 18.23
C GLN A 394 -8.60 12.53 18.46
N PHE A 395 -7.94 12.01 19.49
CA PHE A 395 -6.56 12.29 19.84
C PHE A 395 -5.89 11.04 20.39
N GLY A 396 -4.62 10.85 20.07
CA GLY A 396 -3.68 10.10 20.88
C GLY A 396 -3.21 10.96 22.05
N GLU A 397 -3.32 10.45 23.28
CA GLU A 397 -2.78 11.10 24.48
C GLU A 397 -1.87 10.14 25.24
N SER A 398 -0.74 10.65 25.74
CA SER A 398 0.16 9.89 26.62
C SER A 398 0.78 10.77 27.71
N VAL A 399 0.56 10.40 28.98
CA VAL A 399 1.18 11.06 30.13
C VAL A 399 2.56 10.44 30.38
N THR A 400 3.62 11.24 30.22
CA THR A 400 5.00 10.80 30.44
C THR A 400 5.58 11.30 31.77
N ALA A 401 4.95 12.29 32.41
CA ALA A 401 5.31 12.73 33.75
C ALA A 401 4.12 13.35 34.49
N GLY A 402 4.08 13.18 35.82
CA GLY A 402 3.02 13.73 36.67
C GLY A 402 1.65 13.16 36.33
N GLY A 403 0.64 14.03 36.29
CA GLY A 403 -0.72 13.68 35.91
C GLY A 403 -1.49 14.86 35.31
N TRP A 404 -2.54 14.55 34.57
CA TRP A 404 -3.36 15.51 33.83
C TRP A 404 -4.83 15.15 33.86
N THR A 405 -5.67 16.17 34.00
CA THR A 405 -7.10 16.13 33.71
C THR A 405 -7.36 17.01 32.49
N VAL A 406 -8.02 16.49 31.46
CA VAL A 406 -8.23 17.17 30.19
C VAL A 406 -9.72 17.28 29.87
N THR A 407 -10.13 18.48 29.46
CA THR A 407 -11.40 18.75 28.77
C THR A 407 -11.12 18.85 27.28
N ARG A 408 -11.84 18.06 26.47
CA ARG A 408 -11.65 17.97 25.02
C ARG A 408 -12.79 18.69 24.32
N GLY A 409 -12.49 19.59 23.39
CA GLY A 409 -13.51 20.41 22.77
C GLY A 409 -13.23 20.88 21.36
N ILE A 410 -14.30 21.36 20.73
CA ILE A 410 -14.30 21.98 19.41
C ILE A 410 -14.90 23.37 19.56
N ARG A 411 -14.15 24.38 19.14
CA ARG A 411 -14.61 25.77 19.06
C ARG A 411 -15.05 26.05 17.64
N TRP A 412 -16.26 26.57 17.49
CA TRP A 412 -16.93 26.73 16.20
C TRP A 412 -16.92 28.17 15.74
N TYR A 413 -16.79 28.38 14.44
CA TYR A 413 -16.85 29.71 13.84
C TYR A 413 -17.74 29.73 12.59
N ASP A 414 -18.39 30.86 12.33
CA ASP A 414 -19.10 31.10 11.08
C ASP A 414 -18.17 31.61 9.97
N ALA A 415 -18.73 31.88 8.78
CA ALA A 415 -17.97 32.35 7.63
C ALA A 415 -17.41 33.78 7.81
N ALA A 416 -17.97 34.56 8.73
CA ALA A 416 -17.50 35.90 9.09
C ALA A 416 -16.46 35.85 10.23
N ASP A 417 -16.03 34.66 10.61
CA ASP A 417 -15.06 34.39 11.68
C ASP A 417 -15.58 34.71 13.10
N THR A 418 -16.91 34.78 13.27
CA THR A 418 -17.57 34.96 14.57
C THR A 418 -17.49 33.67 15.39
N ASP A 419 -17.08 33.77 16.65
CA ASP A 419 -17.09 32.63 17.59
C ASP A 419 -18.53 32.23 17.93
N LEU A 420 -18.90 30.98 17.60
CA LEU A 420 -20.21 30.38 17.85
C LEU A 420 -20.24 29.57 19.15
N GLY A 421 -19.12 29.53 19.88
CA GLY A 421 -18.98 28.84 21.15
C GLY A 421 -18.13 27.58 21.08
N LEU A 422 -17.92 26.99 22.26
CA LEU A 422 -17.13 25.79 22.48
C LEU A 422 -18.04 24.64 22.92
N THR A 423 -18.00 23.52 22.21
CA THR A 423 -18.62 22.26 22.64
C THR A 423 -17.54 21.35 23.22
N THR A 424 -17.72 20.84 24.45
CA THR A 424 -16.70 20.03 25.12
C THR A 424 -17.26 18.78 25.80
N THR A 425 -16.38 17.83 26.10
CA THR A 425 -16.63 16.78 27.09
C THR A 425 -16.54 17.31 28.52
N SER A 426 -16.93 16.48 29.49
CA SER A 426 -16.50 16.69 30.88
C SER A 426 -14.98 16.49 31.01
N ALA A 427 -14.40 17.17 32.01
CA ALA A 427 -13.00 16.99 32.36
C ALA A 427 -12.77 15.56 32.88
N ALA A 428 -11.76 14.88 32.34
CA ALA A 428 -11.41 13.52 32.74
C ALA A 428 -9.90 13.34 32.84
N ALA A 429 -9.44 12.48 33.75
CA ALA A 429 -8.03 12.13 33.84
C ALA A 429 -7.56 11.48 32.52
N VAL A 430 -6.38 11.84 32.06
CA VAL A 430 -5.76 11.17 30.91
C VAL A 430 -5.34 9.76 31.35
N PRO A 431 -5.77 8.69 30.66
CA PRO A 431 -5.38 7.34 31.02
C PRO A 431 -3.87 7.11 30.84
N GLY A 432 -3.31 6.18 31.60
CA GLY A 432 -1.91 5.77 31.52
C GLY A 432 -1.67 4.42 32.22
N PRO A 433 -0.54 3.74 31.94
CA PRO A 433 0.54 4.14 31.03
C PRO A 433 0.21 3.94 29.54
N GLY A 434 1.07 4.42 28.65
CA GLY A 434 0.97 4.20 27.20
C GLY A 434 0.24 5.30 26.44
N TRP A 435 0.00 5.07 25.15
CA TRP A 435 -0.83 5.91 24.30
C TRP A 435 -2.29 5.44 24.36
N TRP A 436 -3.19 6.41 24.45
CA TRP A 436 -4.63 6.17 24.42
C TRP A 436 -5.27 6.98 23.32
N LEU A 437 -5.98 6.31 22.42
CA LEU A 437 -6.84 6.96 21.44
C LEU A 437 -8.18 7.26 22.07
N LEU A 438 -8.48 8.54 22.25
CA LEU A 438 -9.70 9.03 22.90
C LEU A 438 -10.53 9.79 21.88
N SER A 439 -11.82 9.50 21.82
CA SER A 439 -12.76 10.13 20.87
C SER A 439 -13.97 10.74 21.57
N THR A 440 -14.49 11.83 21.00
CA THR A 440 -15.76 12.46 21.41
C THR A 440 -16.54 12.93 20.20
N ASP A 441 -17.86 12.72 20.25
CA ASP A 441 -18.77 13.26 19.24
C ASP A 441 -19.42 14.54 19.75
N GLN A 442 -19.49 15.54 18.88
CA GLN A 442 -20.07 16.86 19.15
C GLN A 442 -20.88 17.32 17.94
N THR A 443 -21.96 18.05 18.15
CA THR A 443 -22.77 18.61 17.05
C THR A 443 -22.31 20.03 16.73
N ALA A 444 -21.98 20.28 15.47
CA ALA A 444 -21.65 21.62 15.01
C ALA A 444 -22.88 22.54 15.07
N PRO A 445 -22.76 23.81 15.51
CA PRO A 445 -23.82 24.80 15.35
C PRO A 445 -24.28 24.92 13.88
N ALA A 446 -25.54 25.25 13.64
CA ALA A 446 -26.12 25.27 12.28
C ALA A 446 -25.40 26.22 11.30
N SER A 447 -24.83 27.31 11.80
CA SER A 447 -24.08 28.30 11.02
C SER A 447 -22.56 28.07 11.00
N ALA A 448 -22.08 26.97 11.60
CA ALA A 448 -20.64 26.69 11.65
C ALA A 448 -20.10 26.36 10.26
N THR A 449 -19.01 27.01 9.89
CA THR A 449 -18.28 26.78 8.63
C THR A 449 -16.80 26.51 8.88
N GLN A 450 -16.32 26.75 10.10
CA GLN A 450 -14.95 26.47 10.51
C GLN A 450 -14.94 25.93 11.94
N ALA A 451 -13.87 25.21 12.28
CA ALA A 451 -13.65 24.68 13.62
C ALA A 451 -12.19 24.79 14.04
N ALA A 452 -11.95 25.01 15.33
CA ALA A 452 -10.65 24.84 15.95
C ALA A 452 -10.76 23.82 17.09
N VAL A 453 -9.73 23.01 17.24
CA VAL A 453 -9.63 22.05 18.34
C VAL A 453 -9.09 22.79 19.57
N GLU A 454 -9.77 22.63 20.71
CA GLU A 454 -9.41 23.30 21.96
C GLU A 454 -9.36 22.30 23.11
N LEU A 455 -8.25 22.33 23.85
CA LEU A 455 -8.03 21.48 25.02
C LEU A 455 -7.78 22.35 26.25
N THR A 456 -8.52 22.09 27.33
CA THR A 456 -8.20 22.63 28.66
C THR A 456 -7.50 21.54 29.45
N LEU A 457 -6.21 21.72 29.69
CA LEU A 457 -5.36 20.75 30.37
C LEU A 457 -5.03 21.24 31.78
N THR A 458 -5.40 20.47 32.79
CA THR A 458 -5.11 20.75 34.21
C THR A 458 -4.07 19.78 34.71
N ALA A 459 -2.86 20.27 34.94
CA ALA A 459 -1.81 19.47 35.56
C ALA A 459 -2.16 19.20 37.03
N THR A 460 -2.00 17.95 37.47
CA THR A 460 -2.27 17.55 38.87
C THR A 460 -1.03 17.65 39.75
N ALA A 461 0.14 17.91 39.18
CA ALA A 461 1.42 18.08 39.86
C ALA A 461 2.30 19.13 39.14
N THR A 462 3.39 19.53 39.80
CA THR A 462 4.45 20.30 39.15
C THR A 462 5.23 19.41 38.18
N SER A 463 5.76 19.98 37.10
CA SER A 463 6.53 19.25 36.08
C SER A 463 5.74 18.12 35.39
N SER A 464 4.41 18.25 35.29
CA SER A 464 3.58 17.31 34.53
C SER A 464 3.83 17.46 33.03
N VAL A 465 3.84 16.35 32.29
CA VAL A 465 4.04 16.30 30.84
C VAL A 465 3.04 15.34 30.21
N VAL A 466 2.31 15.83 29.21
CA VAL A 466 1.41 15.03 28.36
C VAL A 466 1.78 15.26 26.90
N ASN A 467 1.72 14.21 26.10
CA ASN A 467 1.97 14.25 24.67
C ASN A 467 0.68 13.99 23.92
N LEU A 468 0.50 14.71 22.82
CA LEU A 468 -0.65 14.67 21.94
C LEU A 468 -0.18 14.30 20.54
N ASP A 469 -0.89 13.41 19.87
CA ASP A 469 -0.56 12.96 18.53
C ASP A 469 -1.81 12.42 17.82
N ARG A 470 -1.74 12.17 16.51
CA ARG A 470 -2.83 11.65 15.67
C ARG A 470 -4.16 12.40 15.93
N VAL A 471 -4.10 13.72 15.93
CA VAL A 471 -5.29 14.55 16.17
C VAL A 471 -6.14 14.60 14.91
N ALA A 472 -7.42 14.25 15.02
CA ALA A 472 -8.32 14.27 13.89
C ALA A 472 -9.70 14.81 14.28
N LEU A 473 -10.27 15.63 13.38
CA LEU A 473 -11.64 16.12 13.44
C LEU A 473 -12.30 15.83 12.10
N TRP A 474 -13.40 15.08 12.08
CA TRP A 474 -14.12 14.71 10.86
C TRP A 474 -15.62 14.61 11.12
N GLN A 475 -16.42 14.60 10.05
CA GLN A 475 -17.86 14.38 10.17
C GLN A 475 -18.13 12.96 10.68
N ALA A 476 -18.90 12.84 11.76
CA ALA A 476 -19.32 11.54 12.29
C ALA A 476 -20.36 10.91 11.35
N LEU A 477 -19.95 9.87 10.62
CA LEU A 477 -20.80 9.08 9.72
C LEU A 477 -21.02 7.68 10.31
N PRO A 478 -22.04 6.92 9.84
CA PRO A 478 -22.18 5.53 10.22
C PRO A 478 -20.91 4.73 9.88
N LEU A 479 -20.42 3.97 10.86
CA LEU A 479 -19.21 3.13 10.75
C LEU A 479 -19.32 2.09 9.62
N ILE A 480 -20.55 1.72 9.28
CA ILE A 480 -20.86 0.85 8.15
C ILE A 480 -22.08 1.38 7.41
N THR A 481 -21.96 1.50 6.09
CA THR A 481 -23.10 1.78 5.20
C THR A 481 -23.14 0.73 4.11
N ALA A 482 -24.32 0.18 3.85
CA ALA A 482 -24.55 -0.78 2.77
C ALA A 482 -25.57 -0.18 1.80
N VAL A 483 -25.19 -0.03 0.54
CA VAL A 483 -26.01 0.63 -0.50
C VAL A 483 -26.19 -0.35 -1.67
N PRO A 484 -27.42 -0.64 -2.11
CA PRO A 484 -27.64 -1.55 -3.22
C PRO A 484 -27.29 -0.87 -4.55
N GLN A 485 -26.60 -1.59 -5.42
CA GLN A 485 -26.27 -1.16 -6.77
C GLN A 485 -27.08 -1.97 -7.77
N ALA A 486 -28.20 -1.40 -8.24
CA ALA A 486 -29.11 -2.07 -9.15
C ALA A 486 -28.45 -2.43 -10.50
N ALA A 487 -27.56 -1.57 -11.00
CA ALA A 487 -26.92 -1.73 -12.31
C ALA A 487 -25.93 -2.90 -12.39
N THR A 488 -25.36 -3.30 -11.25
CA THR A 488 -24.35 -4.37 -11.13
C THR A 488 -24.86 -5.57 -10.32
N ALA A 489 -26.09 -5.49 -9.82
CA ALA A 489 -26.66 -6.42 -8.85
C ALA A 489 -25.70 -6.70 -7.67
N SER A 490 -25.06 -5.66 -7.15
CA SER A 490 -24.15 -5.75 -6.01
C SER A 490 -24.63 -4.91 -4.84
N VAL A 491 -23.95 -5.03 -3.70
CA VAL A 491 -24.04 -4.07 -2.61
C VAL A 491 -22.68 -3.42 -2.43
N THR A 492 -22.63 -2.09 -2.47
CA THR A 492 -21.48 -1.32 -2.00
C THR A 492 -21.50 -1.28 -0.49
N VAL A 493 -20.52 -1.89 0.15
CA VAL A 493 -20.32 -1.86 1.60
C VAL A 493 -19.16 -0.92 1.91
N THR A 494 -19.44 0.19 2.58
CA THR A 494 -18.41 1.11 3.06
C THR A 494 -18.20 0.93 4.54
N LEU A 495 -16.97 0.59 4.92
CA LEU A 495 -16.49 0.45 6.28
C LEU A 495 -15.60 1.65 6.60
N ARG A 496 -15.89 2.36 7.69
CA ARG A 496 -15.18 3.58 8.10
C ARG A 496 -14.53 3.40 9.46
N GLU A 497 -13.49 4.17 9.73
CA GLU A 497 -12.80 4.19 11.03
C GLU A 497 -12.34 2.78 11.43
N LEU A 498 -11.72 2.06 10.49
CA LEU A 498 -11.08 0.77 10.76
C LEU A 498 -9.69 0.98 11.37
N ASP A 499 -9.31 0.10 12.28
CA ASP A 499 -7.96 0.10 12.85
C ASP A 499 -6.99 -0.59 11.89
N ILE A 500 -6.00 0.17 11.42
CA ILE A 500 -4.98 -0.33 10.48
C ILE A 500 -4.13 -1.40 11.19
N GLY A 501 -3.94 -2.54 10.53
CA GLY A 501 -3.20 -3.69 11.06
C GLY A 501 -4.09 -4.79 11.65
N ASP A 502 -5.34 -4.49 12.03
CA ASP A 502 -6.29 -5.52 12.46
C ASP A 502 -6.61 -6.48 11.32
N LEU A 503 -6.94 -7.73 11.68
CA LEU A 503 -7.44 -8.72 10.73
C LEU A 503 -8.96 -8.57 10.59
N ILE A 504 -9.47 -8.60 9.36
CA ILE A 504 -10.89 -8.33 9.11
C ILE A 504 -11.66 -9.58 8.67
N ARG A 505 -12.84 -9.78 9.27
CA ARG A 505 -13.89 -10.67 8.74
C ARG A 505 -15.09 -9.86 8.32
N VAL A 506 -15.63 -10.17 7.15
CA VAL A 506 -16.88 -9.55 6.68
C VAL A 506 -17.85 -10.64 6.28
N TYR A 507 -18.99 -10.69 6.98
CA TYR A 507 -20.06 -11.62 6.70
C TYR A 507 -21.26 -10.88 6.10
N ARG A 508 -21.76 -11.39 4.97
CA ARG A 508 -23.13 -11.18 4.53
C ARG A 508 -24.02 -12.11 5.35
N VAL A 509 -25.06 -11.56 5.97
CA VAL A 509 -26.00 -12.30 6.82
C VAL A 509 -27.40 -12.17 6.26
N THR A 510 -28.01 -13.30 5.93
CA THR A 510 -29.41 -13.40 5.47
C THR A 510 -30.38 -13.35 6.64
N ALA A 511 -31.68 -13.16 6.35
CA ALA A 511 -32.72 -13.03 7.38
C ALA A 511 -32.87 -14.26 8.29
N ASP A 512 -32.46 -15.44 7.83
CA ASP A 512 -32.42 -16.70 8.59
C ASP A 512 -31.17 -16.82 9.50
N GLY A 513 -30.26 -15.85 9.45
CA GLY A 513 -29.03 -15.82 10.23
C GLY A 513 -27.85 -16.57 9.59
N ALA A 514 -28.01 -17.15 8.40
CA ALA A 514 -26.90 -17.79 7.70
C ALA A 514 -25.82 -16.75 7.33
N ARG A 515 -24.54 -17.12 7.50
CA ARG A 515 -23.40 -16.23 7.32
C ARG A 515 -22.55 -16.71 6.15
N THR A 516 -22.37 -15.86 5.15
CA THR A 516 -21.45 -16.09 4.04
C THR A 516 -20.37 -15.02 4.06
N LEU A 517 -19.12 -15.39 3.85
CA LEU A 517 -18.02 -14.42 3.80
C LEU A 517 -18.11 -13.56 2.54
N VAL A 518 -17.77 -12.28 2.67
CA VAL A 518 -17.68 -11.33 1.55
C VAL A 518 -16.28 -11.40 0.95
N ARG A 519 -16.22 -11.29 -0.38
CA ARG A 519 -14.97 -11.28 -1.13
C ARG A 519 -14.30 -9.91 -1.09
N GLY A 520 -13.00 -9.90 -0.82
CA GLY A 520 -12.11 -8.75 -0.92
C GLY A 520 -11.07 -8.91 -2.04
N PRO A 521 -10.08 -8.01 -2.10
CA PRO A 521 -9.09 -7.98 -3.18
C PRO A 521 -8.21 -9.24 -3.30
N SER A 522 -7.95 -9.93 -2.18
CA SER A 522 -7.04 -11.09 -2.12
C SER A 522 -7.74 -12.43 -1.87
N GLY A 523 -9.07 -12.45 -1.77
CA GLY A 523 -9.85 -13.65 -1.44
C GLY A 523 -11.05 -13.30 -0.58
N LEU A 524 -11.63 -14.30 0.10
CA LEU A 524 -12.64 -14.05 1.11
C LEU A 524 -12.03 -13.32 2.32
N LEU A 525 -12.77 -12.36 2.89
CA LEU A 525 -12.38 -11.66 4.12
C LEU A 525 -12.69 -12.53 5.33
N ASP A 526 -11.84 -13.53 5.57
CA ASP A 526 -12.00 -14.59 6.57
C ASP A 526 -11.23 -14.36 7.89
N GLY A 527 -10.59 -13.20 8.02
CA GLY A 527 -9.73 -12.86 9.16
C GLY A 527 -8.26 -13.20 8.95
N THR A 528 -7.83 -13.42 7.71
CA THR A 528 -6.41 -13.50 7.33
C THR A 528 -5.90 -12.22 6.69
N VAL A 529 -6.80 -11.32 6.27
CA VAL A 529 -6.49 -10.07 5.58
C VAL A 529 -6.34 -8.93 6.59
N ALA A 530 -5.20 -8.25 6.57
CA ALA A 530 -4.97 -7.06 7.38
C ALA A 530 -5.68 -5.84 6.77
N VAL A 531 -6.26 -5.00 7.63
CA VAL A 531 -6.78 -3.67 7.28
C VAL A 531 -5.60 -2.77 6.92
N THR A 532 -5.58 -2.28 5.67
CA THR A 532 -4.53 -1.39 5.16
C THR A 532 -4.95 0.08 5.11
N SER A 533 -6.24 0.36 5.33
CA SER A 533 -6.85 1.68 5.28
C SER A 533 -7.97 1.76 6.30
N ASP A 534 -8.13 2.91 6.93
CA ASP A 534 -9.22 3.20 7.86
C ASP A 534 -10.59 3.30 7.17
N LEU A 535 -10.58 3.50 5.85
CA LEU A 535 -11.73 3.45 4.97
C LEU A 535 -11.57 2.28 3.98
N MET A 536 -12.52 1.35 4.01
CA MET A 536 -12.58 0.23 3.08
C MET A 536 -13.92 0.25 2.35
N VAL A 537 -13.88 0.26 1.01
CA VAL A 537 -15.07 0.12 0.16
C VAL A 537 -15.01 -1.25 -0.52
N LEU A 538 -16.04 -2.04 -0.31
CA LEU A 538 -16.19 -3.39 -0.85
C LEU A 538 -17.40 -3.42 -1.77
N GLU A 539 -17.30 -4.20 -2.84
CA GLU A 539 -18.41 -4.52 -3.72
C GLU A 539 -18.78 -5.99 -3.53
N ASP A 540 -19.91 -6.24 -2.87
CA ASP A 540 -20.46 -7.57 -2.72
C ASP A 540 -21.34 -7.92 -3.92
N ALA A 541 -20.71 -8.44 -4.97
CA ALA A 541 -21.39 -8.89 -6.19
C ALA A 541 -22.15 -10.22 -6.00
N GLU A 542 -22.04 -10.86 -4.85
CA GLU A 542 -22.64 -12.17 -4.54
C GLU A 542 -23.86 -12.04 -3.60
N ALA A 543 -24.29 -10.81 -3.30
CA ALA A 543 -25.49 -10.57 -2.52
C ALA A 543 -26.75 -11.07 -3.26
N PRO A 544 -27.63 -11.85 -2.61
CA PRO A 544 -28.82 -12.42 -3.24
C PRO A 544 -29.80 -11.34 -3.68
N LEU A 545 -30.49 -11.57 -4.80
CA LEU A 545 -31.49 -10.67 -5.34
C LEU A 545 -32.79 -10.72 -4.52
N LEU A 546 -33.44 -9.57 -4.32
CA LEU A 546 -34.71 -9.40 -3.60
C LEU A 546 -34.78 -9.98 -2.17
N ALA A 547 -33.65 -10.47 -1.64
CA ALA A 547 -33.54 -10.98 -0.29
C ALA A 547 -32.89 -9.91 0.62
N PRO A 548 -33.50 -9.60 1.78
CA PRO A 548 -32.89 -8.68 2.73
C PRO A 548 -31.64 -9.32 3.35
N VAL A 549 -30.53 -8.58 3.31
CA VAL A 549 -29.27 -8.95 3.96
C VAL A 549 -28.76 -7.80 4.82
N TYR A 550 -27.97 -8.12 5.83
CA TYR A 550 -27.15 -7.13 6.56
C TYR A 550 -25.72 -7.64 6.67
N TYR A 551 -24.79 -6.74 6.96
CA TYR A 551 -23.37 -7.06 7.04
C TYR A 551 -22.92 -7.05 8.49
N ARG A 552 -22.17 -8.09 8.86
CA ARG A 552 -21.49 -8.22 10.14
C ARG A 552 -19.99 -8.20 9.92
N VAL A 553 -19.33 -7.19 10.48
CA VAL A 553 -17.89 -7.00 10.36
C VAL A 553 -17.25 -7.30 11.71
N GLU A 554 -16.19 -8.10 11.69
CA GLU A 554 -15.33 -8.35 12.84
C GLU A 554 -13.93 -7.82 12.52
N CYS A 555 -13.38 -7.00 13.43
CA CYS A 555 -11.98 -6.59 13.39
C CYS A 555 -11.27 -7.26 14.56
N VAL A 556 -10.18 -7.96 14.27
CA VAL A 556 -9.45 -8.78 15.23
C VAL A 556 -8.04 -8.24 15.37
N ASP A 557 -7.69 -7.83 16.58
CA ASP A 557 -6.32 -7.46 16.93
C ASP A 557 -5.42 -8.71 16.81
N PRO A 558 -4.41 -8.73 15.93
CA PRO A 558 -3.56 -9.89 15.70
C PRO A 558 -2.65 -10.22 16.90
N VAL A 559 -2.46 -9.29 17.83
CA VAL A 559 -1.61 -9.44 19.02
C VAL A 559 -2.42 -9.95 20.20
N THR A 560 -3.54 -9.32 20.52
CA THR A 560 -4.35 -9.68 21.70
C THR A 560 -5.47 -10.68 21.41
N GLY A 561 -5.87 -10.82 20.15
CA GLY A 561 -7.05 -11.59 19.75
C GLY A 561 -8.38 -10.90 20.08
N GLY A 562 -8.35 -9.66 20.60
CA GLY A 562 -9.55 -8.87 20.87
C GLY A 562 -10.36 -8.67 19.59
N THR A 563 -11.68 -8.85 19.66
CA THR A 563 -12.56 -8.74 18.49
C THR A 563 -13.60 -7.63 18.68
N ALA A 564 -13.57 -6.62 17.82
CA ALA A 564 -14.61 -5.61 17.70
C ALA A 564 -15.64 -6.04 16.64
N THR A 565 -16.95 -5.88 16.92
CA THR A 565 -18.03 -6.24 15.99
C THR A 565 -18.87 -5.04 15.60
N ARG A 566 -19.18 -4.91 14.30
CA ARG A 566 -20.03 -3.86 13.71
C ARG A 566 -21.13 -4.48 12.86
N LEU A 567 -22.32 -3.87 12.85
CA LEU A 567 -23.48 -4.34 12.08
C LEU A 567 -24.05 -3.21 11.20
N SER A 568 -24.37 -3.52 9.94
CA SER A 568 -25.11 -2.60 9.07
C SER A 568 -26.61 -2.64 9.32
N GLY A 569 -27.32 -1.65 8.77
CA GLY A 569 -28.75 -1.81 8.49
C GLY A 569 -28.99 -2.86 7.38
N THR A 570 -30.23 -3.31 7.26
CA THR A 570 -30.65 -4.23 6.19
C THR A 570 -30.68 -3.52 4.84
N VAL A 571 -30.24 -4.22 3.80
CA VAL A 571 -30.25 -3.80 2.41
C VAL A 571 -30.78 -4.92 1.53
N THR A 572 -31.43 -4.57 0.42
CA THR A 572 -31.96 -5.52 -0.56
C THR A 572 -31.50 -5.09 -1.95
N VAL A 573 -30.90 -6.00 -2.71
CA VAL A 573 -30.56 -5.75 -4.12
C VAL A 573 -31.84 -5.83 -4.96
N PRO A 574 -32.27 -4.74 -5.63
CA PRO A 574 -33.47 -4.76 -6.43
C PRO A 574 -33.26 -5.57 -7.72
N HIS A 575 -34.32 -6.23 -8.16
CA HIS A 575 -34.34 -6.97 -9.42
C HIS A 575 -35.73 -6.85 -10.05
N ALA A 576 -35.79 -6.41 -11.31
CA ALA A 576 -37.03 -5.94 -11.92
C ALA A 576 -37.74 -6.96 -12.83
N ASP A 577 -37.01 -7.87 -13.47
CA ASP A 577 -37.55 -8.78 -14.47
C ASP A 577 -37.21 -10.23 -14.13
N ILE A 578 -38.24 -11.01 -13.79
CA ILE A 578 -38.12 -12.41 -13.40
C ILE A 578 -37.53 -13.31 -14.49
N ASN A 579 -37.48 -12.88 -15.76
CA ASN A 579 -36.86 -13.65 -16.84
C ASN A 579 -35.37 -13.38 -17.00
N LEU A 580 -34.81 -12.41 -16.27
CA LEU A 580 -33.40 -12.06 -16.34
C LEU A 580 -32.65 -12.69 -15.18
N ALA A 581 -31.54 -13.36 -15.46
CA ALA A 581 -30.60 -13.83 -14.45
C ALA A 581 -29.25 -13.13 -14.64
N TRP A 582 -28.40 -13.19 -13.62
CA TRP A 582 -27.02 -12.74 -13.73
C TRP A 582 -26.08 -13.92 -13.86
N LEU A 583 -25.16 -13.84 -14.81
CA LEU A 583 -23.94 -14.64 -14.82
C LEU A 583 -22.79 -13.73 -14.40
N LYS A 584 -22.13 -14.08 -13.31
CA LYS A 584 -21.11 -13.23 -12.69
C LYS A 584 -19.78 -13.96 -12.59
N ASP A 585 -18.68 -13.26 -12.82
CA ASP A 585 -17.34 -13.75 -12.48
C ASP A 585 -16.99 -13.17 -11.09
N PRO A 586 -16.95 -14.00 -10.02
CA PRO A 586 -16.63 -13.52 -8.68
C PRO A 586 -15.25 -12.83 -8.59
N SER A 587 -14.33 -13.18 -9.49
CA SER A 587 -12.98 -12.62 -9.55
C SER A 587 -12.87 -11.38 -10.44
N ALA A 588 -13.87 -11.09 -11.26
CA ALA A 588 -13.87 -9.96 -12.18
C ALA A 588 -15.30 -9.41 -12.37
N PRO A 589 -15.89 -8.76 -11.35
CA PRO A 589 -17.27 -8.26 -11.40
C PRO A 589 -17.57 -7.31 -12.55
N GLN A 590 -16.56 -6.65 -13.13
CA GLN A 590 -16.68 -5.83 -14.33
C GLN A 590 -17.11 -6.61 -15.58
N ARG A 591 -17.01 -7.95 -15.57
CA ARG A 591 -17.44 -8.84 -16.65
C ARG A 591 -18.86 -9.38 -16.45
N ASN A 592 -19.50 -9.08 -15.32
CA ASN A 592 -20.82 -9.57 -14.98
C ASN A 592 -21.84 -9.19 -16.06
N THR A 593 -22.63 -10.17 -16.49
CA THR A 593 -23.54 -10.01 -17.62
C THR A 593 -24.95 -10.44 -17.21
N ILE A 594 -25.94 -9.63 -17.59
CA ILE A 594 -27.36 -9.99 -17.50
C ILE A 594 -27.70 -10.88 -18.69
N VAL A 595 -28.36 -12.01 -18.44
CA VAL A 595 -28.81 -12.94 -19.45
C VAL A 595 -30.32 -13.16 -19.34
N MET A 596 -31.01 -13.24 -20.47
CA MET A 596 -32.43 -13.59 -20.50
C MET A 596 -32.56 -15.11 -20.53
N VAL A 597 -33.15 -15.69 -19.49
CA VAL A 597 -33.31 -17.15 -19.37
C VAL A 597 -34.48 -17.60 -20.24
N LYS A 598 -34.19 -18.42 -21.25
CA LYS A 598 -35.21 -19.12 -22.05
C LYS A 598 -35.69 -20.38 -21.34
N SER A 599 -34.74 -21.16 -20.82
CA SER A 599 -35.01 -22.39 -20.09
C SER A 599 -33.97 -22.57 -19.00
N ALA A 600 -34.44 -22.75 -17.77
CA ALA A 600 -33.59 -23.17 -16.66
C ALA A 600 -33.08 -24.60 -16.86
N PRO A 601 -31.95 -24.98 -16.23
CA PRO A 601 -31.42 -26.34 -16.31
C PRO A 601 -32.37 -27.39 -15.75
N ASN A 602 -32.47 -28.53 -16.43
CA ASN A 602 -33.04 -29.74 -15.86
C ASN A 602 -31.95 -30.47 -15.08
N TRP A 603 -31.82 -30.14 -13.79
CA TRP A 603 -30.73 -30.63 -12.97
C TRP A 603 -30.72 -32.15 -12.79
N GLN A 604 -29.55 -32.74 -13.01
CA GLN A 604 -29.24 -34.13 -12.70
C GLN A 604 -28.13 -34.17 -11.66
N ARG A 605 -28.10 -35.21 -10.82
CA ARG A 605 -26.97 -35.47 -9.92
C ARG A 605 -26.28 -36.75 -10.38
N PRO A 606 -25.16 -36.67 -11.11
CA PRO A 606 -24.43 -37.86 -11.48
C PRO A 606 -23.95 -38.59 -10.22
N VAL A 607 -23.88 -39.91 -10.29
CA VAL A 607 -23.30 -40.73 -9.22
C VAL A 607 -22.43 -41.79 -9.88
N GLU A 608 -21.17 -41.87 -9.45
CA GLU A 608 -20.31 -42.97 -9.86
C GLU A 608 -20.81 -44.25 -9.18
N ARG A 609 -21.23 -45.21 -10.01
CA ARG A 609 -21.88 -46.43 -9.54
C ARG A 609 -21.34 -47.67 -10.24
N GLY A 610 -20.74 -48.56 -9.46
CA GLY A 610 -20.42 -49.92 -9.86
C GLY A 610 -21.58 -50.88 -9.57
N VAL A 611 -22.02 -51.65 -10.57
CA VAL A 611 -23.07 -52.66 -10.39
C VAL A 611 -22.47 -54.07 -10.54
N PHE A 612 -22.31 -54.77 -9.42
CA PHE A 612 -21.77 -56.13 -9.38
C PHE A 612 -22.90 -57.16 -9.36
N ARG A 613 -23.02 -57.93 -10.45
CA ARG A 613 -23.95 -59.06 -10.54
C ARG A 613 -23.26 -60.33 -10.06
N ILE A 614 -23.41 -60.65 -8.77
CA ILE A 614 -22.79 -61.83 -8.15
C ILE A 614 -23.62 -63.08 -8.47
N ALA A 615 -22.96 -64.12 -8.99
CA ALA A 615 -23.62 -65.40 -9.28
C ALA A 615 -24.28 -65.98 -8.01
N GLY A 616 -25.51 -66.47 -8.15
CA GLY A 616 -26.31 -66.99 -7.03
C GLY A 616 -27.14 -65.94 -6.29
N ARG A 617 -27.01 -64.64 -6.61
CA ARG A 617 -27.91 -63.59 -6.12
C ARG A 617 -28.94 -63.17 -7.17
N LYS A 618 -30.21 -63.03 -6.75
CA LYS A 618 -31.28 -62.48 -7.59
C LYS A 618 -31.11 -60.98 -7.87
N ASN A 619 -30.58 -60.23 -6.90
CA ASN A 619 -30.39 -58.77 -7.00
C ASN A 619 -28.89 -58.41 -7.02
N PRO A 620 -28.48 -57.45 -7.86
CA PRO A 620 -27.09 -57.00 -7.91
C PRO A 620 -26.66 -56.34 -6.60
N VAL A 621 -25.37 -56.40 -6.29
CA VAL A 621 -24.73 -55.54 -5.28
C VAL A 621 -24.31 -54.27 -5.99
N VAL A 622 -24.66 -53.13 -5.40
CA VAL A 622 -24.39 -51.81 -5.95
C VAL A 622 -23.42 -51.13 -5.02
N LEU A 623 -22.29 -50.70 -5.55
CA LEU A 623 -21.38 -49.77 -4.89
C LEU A 623 -21.62 -48.41 -5.52
N SER A 624 -22.22 -47.50 -4.76
CA SER A 624 -22.41 -46.11 -5.16
C SER A 624 -21.51 -45.23 -4.30
N ASP A 625 -20.84 -44.27 -4.94
CA ASP A 625 -20.20 -43.18 -4.23
C ASP A 625 -21.23 -42.11 -3.79
N VAL A 626 -20.76 -40.99 -3.25
CA VAL A 626 -21.58 -39.80 -2.94
C VAL A 626 -22.14 -39.21 -4.23
N MET A 627 -23.37 -38.68 -4.18
CA MET A 627 -23.94 -37.97 -5.34
C MET A 627 -23.11 -36.72 -5.65
N GLY A 628 -22.80 -36.51 -6.93
CA GLY A 628 -22.11 -35.32 -7.41
C GLY A 628 -22.99 -34.07 -7.37
N GLY A 629 -22.38 -32.91 -7.70
CA GLY A 629 -23.07 -31.63 -7.86
C GLY A 629 -24.13 -31.67 -8.97
N LEU A 630 -24.97 -30.63 -9.03
CA LEU A 630 -25.99 -30.51 -10.07
C LEU A 630 -25.35 -30.29 -11.45
N GLU A 631 -25.78 -31.05 -12.46
CA GLU A 631 -25.39 -30.89 -13.87
C GLU A 631 -26.63 -30.65 -14.75
N GLY A 632 -26.54 -29.73 -15.70
CA GLY A 632 -27.64 -29.44 -16.64
C GLY A 632 -27.38 -28.27 -17.57
N ASP A 633 -28.25 -28.09 -18.57
CA ASP A 633 -28.09 -27.07 -19.61
C ASP A 633 -28.93 -25.81 -19.31
N LEU A 634 -28.27 -24.67 -19.10
CA LEU A 634 -28.93 -23.36 -19.04
C LEU A 634 -29.07 -22.81 -20.47
N VAL A 635 -30.29 -22.49 -20.89
CA VAL A 635 -30.53 -21.87 -22.20
C VAL A 635 -30.88 -20.40 -22.03
N VAL A 636 -30.07 -19.52 -22.63
CA VAL A 636 -30.23 -18.06 -22.54
C VAL A 636 -30.27 -17.38 -23.90
N TRP A 637 -30.80 -16.16 -23.92
CA TRP A 637 -30.82 -15.29 -25.08
C TRP A 637 -29.97 -14.03 -24.84
N THR A 638 -29.23 -13.64 -25.89
CA THR A 638 -28.68 -12.28 -26.04
C THR A 638 -29.42 -11.59 -27.18
N ARG A 639 -29.87 -10.36 -26.96
CA ARG A 639 -30.77 -9.59 -27.85
C ARG A 639 -30.02 -8.61 -28.75
N SER A 640 -28.76 -8.31 -28.45
CA SER A 640 -27.91 -7.39 -29.19
C SER A 640 -26.50 -7.95 -29.39
N ASP A 641 -25.76 -7.38 -30.34
CA ASP A 641 -24.35 -7.72 -30.54
C ASP A 641 -23.47 -7.36 -29.34
N ASP A 642 -23.85 -6.35 -28.55
CA ASP A 642 -23.12 -5.96 -27.35
C ASP A 642 -23.34 -6.96 -26.22
N GLU A 643 -24.58 -7.42 -26.00
CA GLU A 643 -24.87 -8.52 -25.07
C GLU A 643 -24.13 -9.80 -25.48
N ARG A 644 -24.07 -10.09 -26.79
CA ARG A 644 -23.34 -11.23 -27.36
C ARG A 644 -21.84 -11.14 -27.08
N LYS A 645 -21.22 -9.98 -27.29
CA LYS A 645 -19.79 -9.75 -27.00
C LYS A 645 -19.49 -9.81 -25.50
N ALA A 646 -20.37 -9.27 -24.67
CA ALA A 646 -20.24 -9.31 -23.21
C ALA A 646 -20.23 -10.76 -22.70
N LEU A 647 -21.17 -11.59 -23.18
CA LEU A 647 -21.22 -13.00 -22.82
C LEU A 647 -19.99 -13.78 -23.30
N HIS A 648 -19.51 -13.53 -24.53
CA HIS A 648 -18.23 -14.10 -25.01
C HIS A 648 -17.05 -13.72 -24.11
N THR A 649 -16.99 -12.46 -23.68
CA THR A 649 -15.92 -11.94 -22.81
C THR A 649 -15.95 -12.60 -21.42
N LEU A 650 -17.15 -12.81 -20.87
CA LEU A 650 -17.34 -13.52 -19.61
C LEU A 650 -16.92 -14.99 -19.71
N LEU A 651 -17.44 -15.70 -20.72
CA LEU A 651 -17.20 -17.13 -20.93
C LEU A 651 -15.75 -17.44 -21.32
N GLY A 652 -15.08 -16.53 -22.05
CA GLY A 652 -13.68 -16.67 -22.46
C GLY A 652 -12.68 -16.73 -21.30
N SER A 653 -13.09 -16.42 -20.08
CA SER A 653 -12.26 -16.58 -18.87
C SER A 653 -12.04 -18.05 -18.48
N GLY A 654 -12.98 -18.94 -18.79
CA GLY A 654 -12.98 -20.34 -18.34
C GLY A 654 -13.05 -20.51 -16.82
N ARG A 655 -13.42 -19.47 -16.07
CA ARG A 655 -13.46 -19.46 -14.60
C ARG A 655 -14.81 -19.96 -14.07
N THR A 656 -14.84 -20.32 -12.79
CA THR A 656 -16.09 -20.52 -12.05
C THR A 656 -16.92 -19.25 -12.05
N LEU A 657 -18.18 -19.35 -12.47
CA LEU A 657 -19.14 -18.26 -12.48
C LEU A 657 -20.16 -18.45 -11.35
N LEU A 658 -20.75 -17.36 -10.88
CA LEU A 658 -21.97 -17.38 -10.07
C LEU A 658 -23.16 -17.22 -11.02
N TRP A 659 -24.02 -18.24 -11.09
CA TRP A 659 -25.35 -18.10 -11.65
C TRP A 659 -26.28 -17.64 -10.54
N GLN A 660 -26.63 -16.36 -10.62
CA GLN A 660 -27.56 -15.74 -9.70
C GLN A 660 -28.95 -15.69 -10.35
N ALA A 661 -29.82 -16.59 -9.90
CA ALA A 661 -31.13 -16.80 -10.48
C ALA A 661 -32.09 -15.69 -10.05
N ALA A 662 -33.09 -15.40 -10.89
CA ALA A 662 -34.16 -14.51 -10.46
C ALA A 662 -34.96 -15.22 -9.33
N PRO A 663 -35.25 -14.53 -8.21
CA PRO A 663 -36.08 -15.09 -7.16
C PRO A 663 -37.42 -15.56 -7.72
N GLY A 664 -37.80 -16.81 -7.42
CA GLY A 664 -39.01 -17.44 -7.94
C GLY A 664 -38.81 -18.38 -9.14
N MET A 665 -37.59 -18.47 -9.72
CA MET A 665 -37.27 -19.48 -10.74
C MET A 665 -37.24 -20.93 -10.21
N GLY A 666 -37.36 -21.12 -8.89
CA GLY A 666 -37.32 -22.44 -8.24
C GLY A 666 -35.92 -23.03 -8.14
N VAL A 667 -34.88 -22.19 -8.30
CA VAL A 667 -33.48 -22.57 -8.17
C VAL A 667 -32.74 -21.50 -7.39
N ASP A 668 -31.87 -21.94 -6.48
CA ASP A 668 -31.05 -21.06 -5.66
C ASP A 668 -29.80 -20.58 -6.44
N ASP A 669 -29.22 -19.47 -5.98
CA ASP A 669 -27.93 -18.99 -6.49
C ASP A 669 -26.85 -20.06 -6.30
N MET A 670 -26.08 -20.36 -7.34
CA MET A 670 -25.05 -21.41 -7.28
C MET A 670 -23.82 -21.07 -8.11
N TYR A 671 -22.67 -21.60 -7.68
CA TYR A 671 -21.43 -21.52 -8.43
C TYR A 671 -21.39 -22.62 -9.48
N VAL A 672 -21.02 -22.27 -10.70
CA VAL A 672 -21.05 -23.17 -11.85
C VAL A 672 -19.76 -23.08 -12.66
N SER A 673 -19.29 -24.23 -13.13
CA SER A 673 -18.34 -24.32 -14.23
C SER A 673 -19.14 -24.45 -15.53
N VAL A 674 -18.82 -23.63 -16.53
CA VAL A 674 -19.46 -23.71 -17.84
C VAL A 674 -18.63 -24.63 -18.74
N GLY A 675 -19.27 -25.65 -19.30
CA GLY A 675 -18.69 -26.55 -20.31
C GLY A 675 -18.54 -25.86 -21.66
N GLN A 676 -18.69 -26.61 -22.76
CA GLN A 676 -18.61 -26.03 -24.10
C GLN A 676 -19.91 -25.30 -24.46
N PRO A 677 -19.96 -23.95 -24.50
CA PRO A 677 -21.16 -23.24 -24.87
C PRO A 677 -21.46 -23.43 -26.36
N THR A 678 -22.73 -23.51 -26.72
CA THR A 678 -23.17 -23.46 -28.12
C THR A 678 -23.90 -22.16 -28.41
N GLU A 679 -23.52 -21.46 -29.48
CA GLU A 679 -24.16 -20.22 -29.94
C GLU A 679 -24.95 -20.52 -31.22
N ALA A 680 -26.26 -20.31 -31.18
CA ALA A 680 -27.18 -20.49 -32.30
C ALA A 680 -27.97 -19.22 -32.60
N ARG A 681 -28.48 -19.11 -33.82
CA ARG A 681 -29.45 -18.04 -34.19
C ARG A 681 -30.85 -18.51 -33.82
N VAL A 682 -31.68 -17.60 -33.31
CA VAL A 682 -33.09 -17.90 -32.95
C VAL A 682 -33.95 -18.09 -34.22
N GLY A 683 -33.51 -17.57 -35.36
CA GLY A 683 -34.15 -17.70 -36.68
C GLY A 683 -33.79 -16.52 -37.59
N GLY A 684 -34.36 -16.45 -38.80
CA GLY A 684 -34.32 -15.25 -39.65
C GLY A 684 -33.03 -15.00 -40.46
N PRO A 685 -32.85 -13.77 -41.00
CA PRO A 685 -31.72 -13.40 -41.85
C PRO A 685 -30.40 -13.31 -41.08
N ALA A 686 -29.27 -13.29 -41.79
CA ALA A 686 -27.93 -13.21 -41.18
C ALA A 686 -27.70 -11.96 -40.30
N MET A 687 -28.56 -10.94 -40.44
CA MET A 687 -28.53 -9.69 -39.67
C MET A 687 -29.32 -9.76 -38.36
N GLU A 688 -30.02 -10.85 -38.06
CA GLU A 688 -30.74 -11.00 -36.79
C GLU A 688 -29.75 -10.85 -35.61
N PRO A 689 -29.96 -9.89 -34.69
CA PRO A 689 -29.06 -9.71 -33.55
C PRO A 689 -29.27 -10.75 -32.44
N TRP A 690 -30.43 -11.41 -32.36
CA TRP A 690 -30.69 -12.36 -31.29
C TRP A 690 -29.89 -13.66 -31.44
N ARG A 691 -29.28 -14.12 -30.33
CA ARG A 691 -28.61 -15.43 -30.24
C ARG A 691 -29.18 -16.23 -29.10
N GLU A 692 -29.31 -17.53 -29.35
CA GLU A 692 -29.58 -18.54 -28.35
C GLU A 692 -28.28 -19.21 -27.94
N TRP A 693 -28.11 -19.37 -26.64
CA TRP A 693 -26.94 -19.96 -26.05
C TRP A 693 -27.35 -21.13 -25.19
N THR A 694 -26.76 -22.30 -25.42
CA THR A 694 -26.86 -23.42 -24.48
C THR A 694 -25.55 -23.51 -23.72
N LEU A 695 -25.63 -23.35 -22.40
CA LEU A 695 -24.52 -23.35 -21.47
C LEU A 695 -24.61 -24.62 -20.61
N PRO A 696 -23.78 -25.64 -20.85
CA PRO A 696 -23.71 -26.80 -19.97
C PRO A 696 -23.10 -26.36 -18.64
N LEU A 697 -23.84 -26.49 -17.56
CA LEU A 697 -23.44 -26.07 -16.21
C LEU A 697 -23.17 -27.29 -15.34
N THR A 698 -22.06 -27.25 -14.62
CA THR A 698 -21.75 -28.16 -13.51
C THR A 698 -21.63 -27.32 -12.25
N GLU A 699 -22.44 -27.60 -11.23
CA GLU A 699 -22.33 -26.99 -9.91
C GLU A 699 -20.95 -27.31 -9.31
N VAL A 700 -20.29 -26.28 -8.79
CA VAL A 700 -18.98 -26.37 -8.14
C VAL A 700 -19.00 -25.61 -6.83
N ASP A 701 -18.02 -25.86 -5.98
CA ASP A 701 -17.87 -25.08 -4.76
C ASP A 701 -17.49 -23.62 -5.04
N MET A 702 -17.85 -22.74 -4.10
CA MET A 702 -17.40 -21.35 -4.12
C MET A 702 -15.86 -21.28 -4.20
N PRO A 703 -15.29 -20.50 -5.13
CA PRO A 703 -13.84 -20.30 -5.17
C PRO A 703 -13.42 -19.45 -3.96
N THR A 704 -12.76 -20.04 -2.96
CA THR A 704 -12.43 -19.35 -1.69
C THR A 704 -11.14 -18.55 -1.73
N THR A 705 -10.15 -18.98 -2.52
CA THR A 705 -8.82 -18.36 -2.62
C THR A 705 -8.72 -17.27 -3.69
N VAL A 706 -9.82 -17.02 -4.41
CA VAL A 706 -9.84 -16.08 -5.53
C VAL A 706 -10.31 -14.71 -5.04
N GLY A 707 -9.45 -13.70 -5.12
CA GLY A 707 -9.82 -12.31 -4.83
C GLY A 707 -10.55 -11.63 -5.98
N VAL A 708 -11.16 -10.47 -5.70
CA VAL A 708 -11.60 -9.55 -6.75
C VAL A 708 -10.36 -8.98 -7.41
N ASN A 709 -10.14 -9.29 -8.69
CA ASN A 709 -9.01 -8.75 -9.45
C ASN A 709 -9.07 -7.22 -9.40
N GLY A 710 -7.96 -6.65 -8.97
CA GLY A 710 -7.81 -5.24 -8.61
C GLY A 710 -6.37 -4.80 -8.80
N SER A 711 -6.14 -3.54 -9.18
CA SER A 711 -4.79 -2.94 -9.16
C SER A 711 -4.35 -2.62 -7.72
N ALA A 712 -4.49 -3.56 -6.78
CA ALA A 712 -4.35 -3.32 -5.34
C ALA A 712 -2.99 -2.74 -4.91
N GLY A 713 -1.97 -2.78 -5.78
CA GLY A 713 -0.67 -2.13 -5.59
C GLY A 713 -0.31 -1.03 -6.59
N ARG A 714 -1.23 -0.61 -7.48
CA ARG A 714 -0.98 0.39 -8.53
C ARG A 714 -2.10 1.41 -8.59
N THR A 715 -1.74 2.67 -8.48
CA THR A 715 -2.63 3.83 -8.59
C THR A 715 -2.52 4.48 -9.97
N TRP A 716 -3.50 5.31 -10.34
CA TRP A 716 -3.38 6.17 -11.51
C TRP A 716 -2.20 7.14 -11.42
N GLN A 717 -1.83 7.53 -10.20
CA GLN A 717 -0.63 8.33 -9.98
C GLN A 717 0.63 7.54 -10.35
N ASP A 718 0.72 6.26 -10.01
CA ASP A 718 1.86 5.42 -10.40
C ASP A 718 1.98 5.32 -11.92
N ILE A 719 0.85 5.22 -12.63
CA ILE A 719 0.81 5.24 -14.10
C ILE A 719 1.33 6.57 -14.66
N LEU A 720 0.89 7.71 -14.12
CA LEU A 720 1.34 9.03 -14.55
C LEU A 720 2.83 9.27 -14.26
N THR A 721 3.35 8.70 -13.18
CA THR A 721 4.77 8.78 -12.83
C THR A 721 5.64 7.85 -13.69
N GLU A 722 5.12 6.70 -14.12
CA GLU A 722 5.84 5.73 -14.95
C GLU A 722 5.89 6.08 -16.44
N PHE A 723 4.81 6.68 -16.98
CA PHE A 723 4.67 6.94 -18.41
C PHE A 723 4.56 8.43 -18.67
N ALA A 724 5.53 8.98 -19.41
CA ALA A 724 5.55 10.38 -19.79
C ALA A 724 4.37 10.75 -20.69
N THR A 725 3.90 9.80 -21.53
CA THR A 725 2.74 9.99 -22.41
C THR A 725 1.81 8.78 -22.42
N TRP A 726 0.55 9.00 -22.79
CA TRP A 726 -0.39 7.91 -23.08
C TRP A 726 0.05 7.03 -24.26
N GLY A 727 0.87 7.56 -25.17
CA GLY A 727 1.47 6.78 -26.26
C GLY A 727 2.43 5.71 -25.72
N ASP A 728 3.23 6.04 -24.70
CA ASP A 728 4.15 5.10 -24.05
C ASP A 728 3.39 4.02 -23.29
N LEU A 729 2.27 4.40 -22.64
CA LEU A 729 1.38 3.45 -21.97
C LEU A 729 0.77 2.46 -22.97
N LEU A 730 0.20 2.95 -24.07
CA LEU A 730 -0.40 2.11 -25.11
C LEU A 730 0.64 1.26 -25.86
N GLY A 731 1.90 1.71 -25.92
CA GLY A 731 3.02 0.92 -26.42
C GLY A 731 3.46 -0.20 -25.48
N THR A 732 3.09 -0.11 -24.19
CA THR A 732 3.46 -1.08 -23.15
C THR A 732 2.31 -2.03 -22.78
N PHE A 733 1.07 -1.57 -22.85
CA PHE A 733 -0.13 -2.35 -22.51
C PHE A 733 -1.10 -2.42 -23.69
N ALA A 734 -1.51 -3.63 -24.05
CA ALA A 734 -2.40 -3.87 -25.17
C ALA A 734 -3.87 -3.51 -24.87
N THR A 735 -4.29 -3.62 -23.60
CA THR A 735 -5.67 -3.32 -23.17
C THR A 735 -5.71 -2.56 -21.84
N TRP A 736 -6.83 -1.90 -21.53
CA TRP A 736 -7.04 -1.28 -20.22
C TRP A 736 -7.12 -2.31 -19.08
N GLU A 737 -7.53 -3.54 -19.39
CA GLU A 737 -7.43 -4.64 -18.44
C GLU A 737 -5.96 -4.98 -18.13
N ASP A 738 -5.08 -4.92 -19.12
CA ASP A 738 -3.64 -5.12 -18.90
C ASP A 738 -3.02 -3.98 -18.09
N VAL A 739 -3.45 -2.73 -18.28
CA VAL A 739 -3.05 -1.61 -17.42
C VAL A 739 -3.46 -1.86 -15.97
N PHE A 740 -4.70 -2.30 -15.77
CA PHE A 740 -5.26 -2.61 -14.45
C PHE A 740 -4.57 -3.80 -13.77
N LEU A 741 -4.13 -4.80 -14.55
CA LEU A 741 -3.45 -6.00 -14.06
C LEU A 741 -1.91 -5.93 -14.12
N ASP A 742 -1.36 -4.78 -14.53
CA ASP A 742 0.07 -4.56 -14.85
C ASP A 742 0.70 -5.64 -15.75
N ARG A 743 -0.02 -6.06 -16.79
CA ARG A 743 0.45 -7.05 -17.78
C ARG A 743 1.12 -6.37 -18.96
N ARG A 744 2.43 -6.17 -18.86
CA ARG A 744 3.23 -5.57 -19.94
C ARG A 744 3.33 -6.55 -21.13
N GLY A 745 3.03 -6.07 -22.33
CA GLY A 745 2.90 -6.86 -23.57
C GLY A 745 4.05 -6.65 -24.55
#